data_AF-A0A846YRF8-F1
#
_entry.id   AF-A0A846YRF8-F1
#
_cell.length_a   1.000
_cell.length_b   1.000
_cell.length_c   1.000
_cell.angle_alpha   90.00
_cell.angle_beta   90.00
_cell.angle_gamma   90.00
#
_symmetry.space_group_name_H-M   'P 1'
#
loop_
_entity.id
_entity.type
_entity.pdbx_description
1 polymer ?
#
loop_
_entity_poly.entity_id
_entity_poly.type
_entity_poly.pdbx_seq_one_letter_code
_entity_poly.pdbx_strand_id
1 'polypeptide(L)'
;MTSIGVRPKVGPPPAPRRSRSVWHAVANGVVLLWLALTVVAAFIQPELPVPRWLLIHLFLLGAVTNAIVTWTEHFASALLRVPAPPDWWPVTRLAVLNAGIVAVLCGVSEGFPWLAVGGAAAVVGAVAAHVAVLALRGRGALGGRFAHVVSWYLWAGAALIIGGTLGGLMASERVPSDWHERMHAAHAQVNILGWIGLAVLGTLFTLWPTVLRTRMVDGVGQIARWSLRFAVPGLAVAVGGLLAGLRWVVVAGLLVYAGAAALALVPFVRTLRRRRPHTPASWMLAAGTAWFAVTLLVDASRQSLTGLLPLVLVGFVGQTLLGALTFLLPVVLGGGPAALKANSALIERVWPVRVAAINLAVPLLVLPVPEWASRAAWIVVLAALAAFILLAVATILRSHRPSPVIAGLAAGVLLTALAVGVTAGGGRDSSPQTVAASGTRVVDVSLANMRIRPGTIEAAPGTRLVLRVTNKDAMQHDLRLASGQATPLLDPGESATLTVPSVKGTIDGWCTVPGHRAAGMTMQIKTAGSSAESPMAPMDHQAMGTGQLDMAAHPSPGWKPYDAALKPAPGAKEHRLELHATDRELEVAPGVRQTMWTFGGSVPAPVLRGKIGDVFVITLVNDTAMGHGIDFHASTLAPDVPMRTIGPGERLTYRFKAEHAGAWLYHCSTMPMLQHIANGMYGAVVIDPPDLPSVDREYVLVQGELYLGQPGAAEQVAKMRDGRPDAWMFNGTAAGYDHAPLTARSGDRVRVWVVDAGPSSSTAFHIVGAQFDTVYKEGAYLLRKGDPGGAQILDLAPGQGGFVETVVPGPGHYPFVDHDMRHGESGAHGILKVTE
;
A
#
# COMPACT_ATOMS: atom_id res chain seq x y z
N MET A 1 30.33 -85.81 -10.82
CA MET A 1 30.94 -84.47 -11.01
C MET A 1 29.82 -83.45 -11.03
N THR A 2 29.85 -82.55 -10.06
CA THR A 2 28.83 -81.58 -9.66
C THR A 2 28.76 -80.40 -10.61
N SER A 3 27.55 -80.03 -11.08
CA SER A 3 27.33 -78.79 -11.83
C SER A 3 27.40 -77.60 -10.87
N ILE A 4 28.29 -76.66 -11.15
CA ILE A 4 28.46 -75.42 -10.40
C ILE A 4 27.23 -74.53 -10.64
N GLY A 5 26.33 -74.48 -9.65
CA GLY A 5 25.20 -73.56 -9.61
C GLY A 5 25.64 -72.18 -9.14
N VAL A 6 25.79 -71.24 -10.07
CA VAL A 6 25.94 -69.81 -9.74
C VAL A 6 24.55 -69.24 -9.46
N ARG A 7 24.21 -69.07 -8.18
CA ARG A 7 23.05 -68.24 -7.77
C ARG A 7 23.39 -66.77 -8.01
N PRO A 8 22.57 -65.99 -8.74
CA PRO A 8 22.76 -64.55 -8.78
C PRO A 8 22.54 -63.99 -7.36
N LYS A 9 23.49 -63.18 -6.87
CA LYS A 9 23.32 -62.40 -5.64
C LYS A 9 22.13 -61.48 -5.82
N VAL A 10 21.00 -61.85 -5.24
CA VAL A 10 19.85 -60.96 -5.04
C VAL A 10 20.36 -59.88 -4.08
N GLY A 11 20.62 -58.69 -4.61
CA GLY A 11 20.88 -57.51 -3.79
C GLY A 11 19.70 -57.26 -2.85
N PRO A 12 19.90 -56.51 -1.75
CA PRO A 12 18.81 -56.18 -0.84
C PRO A 12 17.63 -55.59 -1.64
N PRO A 13 16.37 -55.93 -1.29
CA PRO A 13 15.21 -55.38 -1.99
C PRO A 13 15.33 -53.85 -1.99
N PRO A 14 15.09 -53.18 -3.13
CA PRO A 14 15.12 -51.72 -3.16
C PRO A 14 14.17 -51.20 -2.09
N ALA A 15 14.64 -50.21 -1.32
CA ALA A 15 13.82 -49.55 -0.30
C ALA A 15 12.44 -49.20 -0.88
N PRO A 16 11.35 -49.36 -0.11
CA PRO A 16 10.00 -49.17 -0.63
C PRO A 16 9.84 -47.75 -1.18
N ARG A 17 9.78 -47.65 -2.51
CA ARG A 17 9.45 -46.39 -3.21
C ARG A 17 8.12 -45.90 -2.67
N ARG A 18 8.07 -44.67 -2.15
CA ARG A 18 6.78 -44.03 -1.85
C ARG A 18 5.96 -44.02 -3.13
N SER A 19 4.70 -44.46 -3.05
CA SER A 19 3.84 -44.37 -4.23
C SER A 19 3.74 -42.90 -4.68
N ARG A 20 3.89 -42.66 -5.98
CA ARG A 20 3.86 -41.30 -6.57
C ARG A 20 2.61 -40.51 -6.15
N SER A 21 1.48 -41.20 -5.94
CA SER A 21 0.24 -40.58 -5.46
C SER A 21 0.35 -40.01 -4.05
N VAL A 22 1.02 -40.70 -3.13
CA VAL A 22 1.26 -40.21 -1.76
C VAL A 22 2.12 -38.95 -1.77
N TRP A 23 3.16 -38.88 -2.60
CA TRP A 23 3.98 -37.67 -2.72
C TRP A 23 3.15 -36.47 -3.20
N HIS A 24 2.36 -36.64 -4.26
CA HIS A 24 1.51 -35.57 -4.76
C HIS A 24 0.44 -35.15 -3.76
N ALA A 25 -0.08 -36.07 -2.94
CA ALA A 25 -0.97 -35.75 -1.84
C ALA A 25 -0.28 -34.85 -0.80
N VAL A 26 0.97 -35.16 -0.41
CA VAL A 26 1.75 -34.32 0.52
C VAL A 26 2.01 -32.94 -0.05
N ALA A 27 2.53 -32.87 -1.29
CA ALA A 27 2.90 -31.60 -1.90
C ALA A 27 1.70 -30.67 -2.10
N ASN A 28 0.55 -31.20 -2.53
CA ASN A 28 -0.68 -30.41 -2.63
C ASN A 28 -1.26 -30.07 -1.24
N GLY A 29 -1.07 -30.92 -0.22
CA GLY A 29 -1.41 -30.59 1.16
C GLY A 29 -0.68 -29.35 1.67
N VAL A 30 0.61 -29.19 1.35
CA VAL A 30 1.39 -27.98 1.67
C VAL A 30 0.82 -26.74 0.98
N VAL A 31 0.45 -26.84 -0.30
CA VAL A 31 -0.19 -25.73 -1.04
C VAL A 31 -1.52 -25.33 -0.38
N LEU A 32 -2.38 -26.30 -0.07
CA LEU A 32 -3.67 -26.05 0.57
C LEU A 32 -3.52 -25.44 1.97
N LEU A 33 -2.48 -25.83 2.70
CA LEU A 33 -2.20 -25.25 4.00
C LEU A 33 -1.82 -23.77 3.87
N TRP A 34 -0.92 -23.40 2.97
CA TRP A 34 -0.64 -21.97 2.73
C TRP A 34 -1.87 -21.19 2.29
N LEU A 35 -2.75 -21.77 1.45
CA LEU A 35 -4.02 -21.14 1.10
C LEU A 35 -4.93 -20.95 2.31
N ALA A 36 -5.00 -21.94 3.21
CA ALA A 36 -5.76 -21.82 4.45
C ALA A 36 -5.20 -20.72 5.35
N LEU A 37 -3.87 -20.61 5.46
CA LEU A 37 -3.21 -19.55 6.21
C LEU A 37 -3.46 -18.17 5.61
N THR A 38 -3.50 -18.05 4.28
CA THR A 38 -3.92 -16.80 3.60
C THR A 38 -5.35 -16.42 3.99
N VAL A 39 -6.29 -17.37 3.99
CA VAL A 39 -7.69 -17.11 4.38
C VAL A 39 -7.77 -16.69 5.85
N VAL A 40 -7.11 -17.41 6.75
CA VAL A 40 -7.09 -17.10 8.19
C VAL A 40 -6.50 -15.71 8.43
N ALA A 41 -5.34 -15.40 7.84
CA ALA A 41 -4.72 -14.09 7.98
C ALA A 41 -5.61 -12.97 7.42
N ALA A 42 -6.36 -13.22 6.33
CA ALA A 42 -7.28 -12.23 5.77
C ALA A 42 -8.49 -11.96 6.68
N PHE A 43 -8.97 -12.97 7.42
CA PHE A 43 -10.05 -12.80 8.39
C PHE A 43 -9.59 -12.10 9.67
N ILE A 44 -8.33 -12.25 10.06
CA ILE A 44 -7.77 -11.68 11.29
C ILE A 44 -7.29 -10.23 11.08
N GLN A 45 -7.02 -9.82 9.84
CA GLN A 45 -6.58 -8.47 9.48
C GLN A 45 -7.43 -7.29 10.05
N PRO A 46 -8.76 -7.42 10.27
CA PRO A 46 -9.55 -6.38 10.91
C PRO A 46 -9.32 -6.26 12.42
N GLU A 47 -8.90 -7.34 13.09
CA GLU A 47 -8.75 -7.41 14.55
C GLU A 47 -7.28 -7.28 15.00
N LEU A 48 -6.34 -7.65 14.13
CA LEU A 48 -4.90 -7.47 14.35
C LEU A 48 -4.32 -6.72 13.14
N PRO A 49 -3.37 -5.78 13.35
CA PRO A 49 -2.73 -5.00 12.29
C PRO A 49 -1.76 -5.87 11.47
N VAL A 50 -2.28 -6.88 10.78
CA VAL A 50 -1.51 -7.77 9.91
C VAL A 50 -1.14 -7.00 8.63
N PRO A 51 0.15 -6.83 8.30
CA PRO A 51 0.56 -6.08 7.12
C PRO A 51 0.04 -6.73 5.83
N ARG A 52 -0.47 -5.92 4.87
CA ARG A 52 -0.88 -6.40 3.52
C ARG A 52 0.23 -7.21 2.84
N TRP A 53 1.49 -6.84 3.07
CA TRP A 53 2.68 -7.58 2.61
C TRP A 53 2.65 -9.06 3.01
N LEU A 54 2.26 -9.36 4.25
CA LEU A 54 2.22 -10.73 4.77
C LEU A 54 1.21 -11.58 4.00
N LEU A 55 0.00 -11.04 3.76
CA LEU A 55 -1.05 -11.73 3.00
C LEU A 55 -0.60 -12.07 1.57
N ILE A 56 0.05 -11.11 0.90
CA ILE A 56 0.58 -11.29 -0.46
C ILE A 56 1.62 -12.41 -0.46
N HIS A 57 2.54 -12.44 0.50
CA HIS A 57 3.62 -13.41 0.53
C HIS A 57 3.16 -14.79 1.03
N LEU A 58 2.21 -14.89 1.95
CA LEU A 58 1.54 -16.15 2.29
C LEU A 58 0.94 -16.81 1.05
N PHE A 59 0.29 -16.01 0.21
CA PHE A 59 -0.35 -16.49 -1.00
C PHE A 59 0.64 -16.78 -2.14
N LEU A 60 1.43 -15.78 -2.56
CA LEU A 60 2.31 -15.88 -3.73
C LEU A 60 3.59 -16.66 -3.44
N LEU A 61 4.27 -16.33 -2.35
CA LEU A 61 5.52 -16.99 -1.96
C LEU A 61 5.24 -18.34 -1.26
N GLY A 62 4.18 -18.44 -0.46
CA GLY A 62 3.72 -19.70 0.15
C GLY A 62 3.02 -20.62 -0.86
N ALA A 63 1.73 -20.39 -1.13
CA ALA A 63 0.91 -21.31 -1.89
C ALA A 63 1.33 -21.45 -3.37
N VAL A 64 1.47 -20.34 -4.09
CA VAL A 64 1.72 -20.33 -5.54
C VAL A 64 3.10 -20.88 -5.86
N THR A 65 4.14 -20.47 -5.14
CA THR A 65 5.52 -20.94 -5.40
C THR A 65 5.68 -22.44 -5.10
N ASN A 66 5.08 -22.95 -4.01
CA ASN A 66 5.04 -24.39 -3.74
C ASN A 66 4.32 -25.16 -4.86
N ALA A 67 3.22 -24.62 -5.39
CA ALA A 67 2.51 -25.21 -6.51
C ALA A 67 3.36 -25.22 -7.78
N ILE A 68 3.97 -24.09 -8.17
CA ILE A 68 4.79 -23.98 -9.38
C ILE A 68 5.94 -24.99 -9.32
N VAL A 69 6.76 -24.97 -8.28
CA VAL A 69 7.94 -25.86 -8.14
C VAL A 69 7.55 -27.35 -8.16
N THR A 70 6.39 -27.71 -7.62
CA THR A 70 5.88 -29.08 -7.63
C THR A 70 5.44 -29.51 -9.03
N TRP A 71 4.66 -28.66 -9.70
CA TRP A 71 4.05 -29.00 -10.99
C TRP A 71 5.00 -28.86 -12.16
N THR A 72 5.92 -27.89 -12.16
CA THR A 72 6.95 -27.75 -13.21
C THR A 72 7.87 -28.96 -13.26
N GLU A 73 8.24 -29.55 -12.12
CA GLU A 73 9.02 -30.80 -12.08
C GLU A 73 8.25 -31.99 -12.64
N HIS A 74 6.98 -32.12 -12.26
CA HIS A 74 6.11 -33.17 -12.77
C HIS A 74 5.95 -33.06 -14.29
N PHE A 75 5.61 -31.87 -14.79
CA PHE A 75 5.45 -31.61 -16.21
C PHE A 75 6.76 -31.76 -16.99
N ALA A 76 7.88 -31.25 -16.47
CA ALA A 76 9.17 -31.42 -17.14
C ALA A 76 9.54 -32.90 -17.25
N SER A 77 9.35 -33.70 -16.20
CA SER A 77 9.60 -35.14 -16.24
C SER A 77 8.72 -35.85 -17.28
N ALA A 78 7.43 -35.48 -17.34
CA ALA A 78 6.49 -36.03 -18.31
C ALA A 78 6.81 -35.62 -19.77
N LEU A 79 7.13 -34.34 -20.01
CA LEU A 79 7.39 -33.79 -21.34
C LEU A 79 8.73 -34.25 -21.91
N LEU A 80 9.76 -34.35 -21.06
CA LEU A 80 11.10 -34.82 -21.44
C LEU A 80 11.19 -36.36 -21.47
N ARG A 81 10.16 -37.08 -21.00
CA ARG A 81 10.11 -38.54 -20.91
C ARG A 81 11.29 -39.14 -20.14
N VAL A 82 11.78 -38.43 -19.13
CA VAL A 82 12.88 -38.88 -18.27
C VAL A 82 12.35 -39.46 -16.95
N PRO A 83 13.01 -40.46 -16.35
CA PRO A 83 12.63 -41.00 -15.05
C PRO A 83 12.56 -39.89 -14.00
N ALA A 84 11.58 -39.97 -13.08
CA ALA A 84 11.45 -39.01 -11.97
C ALA A 84 12.76 -38.90 -11.17
N PRO A 85 13.04 -37.72 -10.56
CA PRO A 85 14.23 -37.55 -9.74
C PRO A 85 14.19 -38.50 -8.54
N PRO A 86 15.35 -38.74 -7.88
CA PRO A 86 15.40 -39.55 -6.66
C PRO A 86 14.39 -39.07 -5.61
N ASP A 87 13.77 -40.00 -4.88
CA ASP A 87 12.64 -39.72 -3.97
C ASP A 87 12.97 -38.68 -2.87
N TRP A 88 14.26 -38.54 -2.51
CA TRP A 88 14.71 -37.54 -1.53
C TRP A 88 14.63 -36.10 -2.05
N TRP A 89 14.85 -35.90 -3.36
CA TRP A 89 15.03 -34.58 -3.95
C TRP A 89 13.78 -33.69 -3.85
N PRO A 90 12.58 -34.15 -4.25
CA PRO A 90 11.37 -33.34 -4.13
C PRO A 90 11.07 -32.97 -2.67
N VAL A 91 11.36 -33.88 -1.73
CA VAL A 91 11.14 -33.67 -0.29
C VAL A 91 12.10 -32.63 0.27
N THR A 92 13.41 -32.81 0.04
CA THR A 92 14.44 -31.88 0.54
C THR A 92 14.24 -30.49 -0.04
N ARG A 93 13.97 -30.37 -1.35
CA ARG A 93 13.69 -29.08 -1.97
C ARG A 93 12.49 -28.39 -1.34
N LEU A 94 11.38 -29.11 -1.16
CA LEU A 94 10.17 -28.53 -0.57
C LEU A 94 10.40 -28.13 0.89
N ALA A 95 11.15 -28.92 1.65
CA ALA A 95 11.51 -28.60 3.03
C ALA A 95 12.38 -27.34 3.12
N VAL A 96 13.46 -27.24 2.32
CA VAL A 96 14.34 -26.05 2.28
C VAL A 96 13.56 -24.82 1.82
N LEU A 97 12.73 -24.95 0.78
CA LEU A 97 11.89 -23.87 0.29
C LEU A 97 10.97 -23.34 1.40
N ASN A 98 10.21 -24.21 2.08
CA ASN A 98 9.28 -23.77 3.12
C ASN A 98 9.99 -23.24 4.38
N ALA A 99 11.13 -23.80 4.75
CA ALA A 99 11.96 -23.23 5.81
C ALA A 99 12.45 -21.82 5.45
N GLY A 100 12.87 -21.61 4.20
CA GLY A 100 13.23 -20.30 3.68
C GLY A 100 12.06 -19.32 3.66
N ILE A 101 10.88 -19.75 3.20
CA ILE A 101 9.66 -18.92 3.19
C ILE A 101 9.31 -18.50 4.63
N VAL A 102 9.26 -19.44 5.57
CA VAL A 102 9.00 -19.14 6.98
C VAL A 102 10.04 -18.15 7.53
N ALA A 103 11.33 -18.37 7.24
CA ALA A 103 12.39 -17.45 7.68
C ALA A 103 12.22 -16.04 7.08
N VAL A 104 11.79 -15.90 5.83
CA VAL A 104 11.44 -14.58 5.24
C VAL A 104 10.26 -13.97 5.98
N LEU A 105 9.15 -14.71 6.14
CA LEU A 105 7.94 -14.19 6.77
C LEU A 105 8.19 -13.78 8.23
N CYS A 106 8.87 -14.61 9.02
CA CYS A 106 9.25 -14.29 10.39
C CYS A 106 10.29 -13.16 10.43
N GLY A 107 11.32 -13.23 9.60
CA GLY A 107 12.41 -12.26 9.59
C GLY A 107 11.93 -10.84 9.29
N VAL A 108 11.05 -10.69 8.29
CA VAL A 108 10.48 -9.38 7.96
C VAL A 108 9.45 -8.93 9.01
N SER A 109 8.57 -9.83 9.47
CA SER A 109 7.52 -9.46 10.44
C SER A 109 8.07 -9.09 11.83
N GLU A 110 9.14 -9.76 12.26
CA GLU A 110 9.76 -9.57 13.58
C GLU A 110 10.96 -8.58 13.55
N GLY A 111 11.35 -8.11 12.36
CA GLY A 111 12.50 -7.21 12.20
C GLY A 111 13.84 -7.89 12.51
N PHE A 112 14.07 -9.08 11.96
CA PHE A 112 15.35 -9.79 11.95
C PHE A 112 15.92 -9.85 10.52
N PRO A 113 16.73 -8.84 10.10
CA PRO A 113 17.24 -8.73 8.73
C PRO A 113 18.08 -9.94 8.32
N TRP A 114 18.91 -10.47 9.22
CA TRP A 114 19.72 -11.66 8.95
C TRP A 114 18.85 -12.90 8.67
N LEU A 115 17.71 -13.03 9.35
CA LEU A 115 16.78 -14.13 9.16
C LEU A 115 15.99 -13.95 7.86
N ALA A 116 15.57 -12.72 7.55
CA ALA A 116 14.89 -12.40 6.29
C ALA A 116 15.80 -12.62 5.08
N VAL A 117 17.04 -12.12 5.14
CA VAL A 117 18.08 -12.31 4.11
C VAL A 117 18.46 -13.78 3.98
N GLY A 118 18.68 -14.47 5.09
CA GLY A 118 18.97 -15.91 5.11
C GLY A 118 17.82 -16.74 4.53
N GLY A 119 16.58 -16.39 4.86
CA GLY A 119 15.38 -16.99 4.30
C GLY A 119 15.27 -16.76 2.79
N ALA A 120 15.49 -15.52 2.34
CA ALA A 120 15.46 -15.17 0.92
C ALA A 120 16.54 -15.94 0.14
N ALA A 121 17.75 -16.04 0.70
CA ALA A 121 18.84 -16.83 0.13
C ALA A 121 18.50 -18.33 0.06
N ALA A 122 17.82 -18.88 1.07
CA ALA A 122 17.35 -20.27 1.05
C ALA A 122 16.27 -20.51 -0.02
N VAL A 123 15.31 -19.59 -0.19
CA VAL A 123 14.30 -19.64 -1.27
C VAL A 123 15.00 -19.59 -2.64
N VAL A 124 15.89 -18.61 -2.85
CA VAL A 124 16.67 -18.45 -4.08
C VAL A 124 17.49 -19.70 -4.37
N GLY A 125 18.18 -20.26 -3.37
CA GLY A 125 18.97 -21.48 -3.50
C GLY A 125 18.12 -22.71 -3.85
N ALA A 126 16.97 -22.88 -3.22
CA ALA A 126 16.05 -23.98 -3.51
C ALA A 126 15.54 -23.92 -4.96
N VAL A 127 15.22 -22.72 -5.45
CA VAL A 127 14.74 -22.49 -6.82
C VAL A 127 15.88 -22.61 -7.83
N ALA A 128 17.07 -22.10 -7.53
CA ALA A 128 18.25 -22.28 -8.37
C ALA A 128 18.60 -23.76 -8.55
N ALA A 129 18.57 -24.53 -7.46
CA ALA A 129 18.78 -25.97 -7.51
C ALA A 129 17.67 -26.68 -8.32
N HIS A 130 16.41 -26.23 -8.20
CA HIS A 130 15.31 -26.69 -9.04
C HIS A 130 15.56 -26.44 -10.54
N VAL A 131 15.92 -25.21 -10.91
CA VAL A 131 16.26 -24.82 -12.28
C VAL A 131 17.43 -25.65 -12.81
N ALA A 132 18.48 -25.85 -12.01
CA ALA A 132 19.63 -26.67 -12.37
C ALA A 132 19.24 -28.12 -12.67
N VAL A 133 18.41 -28.74 -11.82
CA VAL A 133 17.91 -30.12 -12.04
C VAL A 133 17.07 -30.20 -13.31
N LEU A 134 16.18 -29.22 -13.57
CA LEU A 134 15.41 -29.19 -14.81
C LEU A 134 16.31 -29.05 -16.05
N ALA A 135 17.33 -28.18 -15.99
CA ALA A 135 18.26 -27.94 -17.10
C ALA A 135 19.14 -29.17 -17.40
N LEU A 136 19.71 -29.79 -16.37
CA LEU A 136 20.55 -30.99 -16.51
C LEU A 136 19.75 -32.17 -17.08
N ARG A 137 18.50 -32.36 -16.63
CA ARG A 137 17.63 -33.42 -17.15
C ARG A 137 17.13 -33.11 -18.57
N GLY A 138 17.01 -31.83 -18.92
CA GLY A 138 16.75 -31.40 -20.29
C GLY A 138 17.88 -31.74 -21.25
N ARG A 139 19.15 -31.64 -20.82
CA ARG A 139 20.33 -31.96 -21.65
C ARG A 139 20.45 -33.44 -22.04
N GLY A 140 19.98 -34.34 -21.18
CA GLY A 140 20.01 -35.80 -21.42
C GLY A 140 18.77 -36.38 -22.10
N ALA A 141 17.76 -35.56 -22.40
CA ALA A 141 16.51 -36.02 -23.00
C ALA A 141 16.59 -36.00 -24.54
N LEU A 142 16.17 -37.09 -25.19
CA LEU A 142 15.93 -37.11 -26.64
C LEU A 142 14.79 -36.12 -26.95
N GLY A 143 15.15 -34.94 -27.43
CA GLY A 143 14.29 -33.76 -27.50
C GLY A 143 12.94 -34.02 -28.18
N GLY A 144 11.87 -34.11 -27.37
CA GLY A 144 10.50 -34.21 -27.87
C GLY A 144 9.97 -32.88 -28.40
N ARG A 145 8.86 -32.94 -29.15
CA ARG A 145 8.04 -31.83 -29.69
C ARG A 145 7.85 -30.63 -28.73
N PHE A 146 7.94 -30.86 -27.42
CA PHE A 146 7.64 -29.90 -26.35
C PHE A 146 8.79 -29.58 -25.41
N ALA A 147 10.03 -29.96 -25.73
CA ALA A 147 11.20 -29.62 -24.90
C ALA A 147 11.32 -28.11 -24.63
N HIS A 148 10.91 -27.28 -25.58
CA HIS A 148 10.88 -25.81 -25.48
C HIS A 148 9.95 -25.26 -24.40
N VAL A 149 8.94 -26.03 -23.95
CA VAL A 149 8.08 -25.64 -22.81
C VAL A 149 8.88 -25.63 -21.51
N VAL A 150 9.87 -26.51 -21.37
CA VAL A 150 10.75 -26.53 -20.19
C VAL A 150 11.57 -25.25 -20.11
N SER A 151 11.94 -24.64 -21.25
CA SER A 151 12.64 -23.35 -21.28
C SER A 151 11.83 -22.23 -20.61
N TRP A 152 10.49 -22.25 -20.69
CA TRP A 152 9.64 -21.30 -19.95
C TRP A 152 9.81 -21.45 -18.45
N TYR A 153 9.90 -22.69 -17.95
CA TYR A 153 10.10 -22.95 -16.52
C TYR A 153 11.49 -22.53 -16.03
N LEU A 154 12.52 -22.66 -16.89
CA LEU A 154 13.87 -22.18 -16.57
C LEU A 154 13.88 -20.66 -16.42
N TRP A 155 13.26 -19.93 -17.36
CA TRP A 155 13.19 -18.46 -17.30
C TRP A 155 12.27 -17.94 -16.20
N ALA A 156 11.17 -18.65 -15.90
CA ALA A 156 10.37 -18.38 -14.71
C ALA A 156 11.23 -18.48 -13.45
N GLY A 157 11.98 -19.58 -13.29
CA GLY A 157 12.87 -19.77 -12.14
C GLY A 157 13.97 -18.70 -12.05
N ALA A 158 14.55 -18.28 -13.17
CA ALA A 158 15.49 -17.16 -13.21
C ALA A 158 14.85 -15.85 -12.71
N ALA A 159 13.59 -15.59 -13.07
CA ALA A 159 12.85 -14.44 -12.59
C ALA A 159 12.63 -14.47 -11.07
N LEU A 160 12.32 -15.63 -10.48
CA LEU A 160 12.22 -15.77 -9.01
C LEU A 160 13.57 -15.61 -8.32
N ILE A 161 14.68 -16.05 -8.93
CA ILE A 161 16.02 -15.83 -8.39
C ILE A 161 16.32 -14.32 -8.31
N ILE A 162 16.02 -13.57 -9.39
CA ILE A 162 16.18 -12.12 -9.42
C ILE A 162 15.23 -11.46 -8.41
N GLY A 163 13.95 -11.79 -8.44
CA GLY A 163 12.94 -11.23 -7.55
C GLY A 163 13.22 -11.52 -6.07
N GLY A 164 13.58 -12.75 -5.72
CA GLY A 164 13.96 -13.15 -4.38
C GLY A 164 15.23 -12.45 -3.89
N THR A 165 16.20 -12.21 -4.79
CA THR A 165 17.40 -11.42 -4.46
C THR A 165 17.05 -9.96 -4.19
N LEU A 166 16.21 -9.33 -5.02
CA LEU A 166 15.71 -7.97 -4.76
C LEU A 166 14.96 -7.89 -3.42
N GLY A 167 14.13 -8.90 -3.12
CA GLY A 167 13.41 -8.99 -1.85
C GLY A 167 14.35 -9.11 -0.64
N GLY A 168 15.36 -9.97 -0.73
CA GLY A 168 16.38 -10.12 0.32
C GLY A 168 17.21 -8.86 0.52
N LEU A 169 17.60 -8.17 -0.56
CA LEU A 169 18.32 -6.89 -0.48
C LEU A 169 17.46 -5.82 0.21
N MET A 170 16.19 -5.68 -0.16
CA MET A 170 15.28 -4.75 0.51
C MET A 170 15.11 -5.08 2.01
N ALA A 171 15.09 -6.37 2.37
CA ALA A 171 15.01 -6.82 3.75
C ALA A 171 16.34 -6.73 4.54
N SER A 172 17.45 -6.38 3.87
CA SER A 172 18.77 -6.31 4.50
C SER A 172 19.08 -4.98 5.18
N GLU A 173 18.22 -3.97 5.00
CA GLU A 173 18.40 -2.59 5.50
C GLU A 173 19.62 -1.85 4.94
N ARG A 174 20.29 -2.42 3.93
CA ARG A 174 21.48 -1.84 3.27
C ARG A 174 21.16 -1.07 1.98
N VAL A 175 19.89 -1.00 1.60
CA VAL A 175 19.45 -0.37 0.36
C VAL A 175 19.06 1.09 0.64
N PRO A 176 19.61 2.08 -0.08
CA PRO A 176 19.20 3.49 0.01
C PRO A 176 17.71 3.72 -0.26
N SER A 177 17.11 4.72 0.38
CA SER A 177 15.65 4.98 0.34
C SER A 177 15.11 5.30 -1.06
N ASP A 178 15.88 6.02 -1.88
CA ASP A 178 15.60 6.36 -3.28
C ASP A 178 15.60 5.12 -4.20
N TRP A 179 16.34 4.08 -3.84
CA TRP A 179 16.35 2.79 -4.53
C TRP A 179 15.23 1.86 -4.06
N HIS A 180 14.72 2.04 -2.85
CA HIS A 180 13.75 1.13 -2.26
C HIS A 180 12.45 1.06 -3.08
N GLU A 181 11.88 2.20 -3.48
CA GLU A 181 10.65 2.23 -4.29
C GLU A 181 10.83 1.58 -5.66
N ARG A 182 11.96 1.85 -6.32
CA ARG A 182 12.31 1.29 -7.63
C ARG A 182 12.52 -0.23 -7.54
N MET A 183 13.21 -0.69 -6.50
CA MET A 183 13.43 -2.11 -6.23
C MET A 183 12.13 -2.81 -5.86
N HIS A 184 11.22 -2.16 -5.14
CA HIS A 184 9.91 -2.71 -4.81
C HIS A 184 9.06 -2.92 -6.07
N ALA A 185 8.98 -1.92 -6.95
CA ALA A 185 8.29 -2.04 -8.23
C ALA A 185 8.93 -3.13 -9.12
N ALA A 186 10.25 -3.15 -9.23
CA ALA A 186 10.99 -4.18 -9.97
C ALA A 186 10.77 -5.59 -9.41
N HIS A 187 10.78 -5.74 -8.08
CA HIS A 187 10.49 -6.99 -7.37
C HIS A 187 9.08 -7.49 -7.68
N ALA A 188 8.08 -6.61 -7.63
CA ALA A 188 6.70 -6.98 -7.97
C ALA A 188 6.59 -7.43 -9.44
N GLN A 189 7.16 -6.65 -10.37
CA GLN A 189 7.08 -6.91 -11.80
C GLN A 189 7.73 -8.24 -12.18
N VAL A 190 8.96 -8.50 -11.70
CA VAL A 190 9.71 -9.71 -12.06
C VAL A 190 9.08 -10.97 -11.46
N ASN A 191 8.45 -10.90 -10.29
CA ASN A 191 7.78 -12.05 -9.70
C ASN A 191 6.40 -12.33 -10.33
N ILE A 192 5.60 -11.29 -10.59
CA ILE A 192 4.25 -11.49 -11.14
C ILE A 192 4.31 -11.83 -12.63
N LEU A 193 5.05 -11.08 -13.45
CA LEU A 193 5.14 -11.33 -14.89
C LEU A 193 6.21 -12.37 -15.24
N GLY A 194 7.29 -12.45 -14.47
CA GLY A 194 8.35 -13.42 -14.68
C GLY A 194 8.04 -14.76 -14.04
N TRP A 195 8.14 -14.87 -12.71
CA TRP A 195 7.98 -16.14 -12.00
C TRP A 195 6.60 -16.78 -12.27
N ILE A 196 5.52 -16.04 -12.03
CA ILE A 196 4.16 -16.57 -12.17
C ILE A 196 3.73 -16.55 -13.64
N GLY A 197 3.83 -15.41 -14.31
CA GLY A 197 3.40 -15.22 -15.70
C GLY A 197 4.03 -16.21 -16.68
N LEU A 198 5.36 -16.37 -16.66
CA LEU A 198 6.04 -17.31 -17.57
C LEU A 198 5.74 -18.77 -17.21
N ALA A 199 5.62 -19.12 -15.93
CA ALA A 199 5.23 -20.47 -15.52
C ALA A 199 3.82 -20.82 -16.03
N VAL A 200 2.86 -19.91 -15.85
CA VAL A 200 1.47 -20.09 -16.32
C VAL A 200 1.42 -20.20 -17.83
N LEU A 201 1.99 -19.24 -18.57
CA LEU A 201 2.00 -19.25 -20.04
C LEU A 201 2.66 -20.51 -20.61
N GLY A 202 3.80 -20.93 -20.04
CA GLY A 202 4.48 -22.16 -20.42
C GLY A 202 3.61 -23.40 -20.21
N THR A 203 2.97 -23.52 -19.05
CA THR A 203 2.09 -24.66 -18.72
C THR A 203 0.81 -24.66 -19.56
N LEU A 204 0.24 -23.51 -19.91
CA LEU A 204 -1.00 -23.42 -20.68
C LEU A 204 -0.89 -24.10 -22.06
N PHE A 205 0.28 -24.10 -22.70
CA PHE A 205 0.46 -24.78 -23.99
C PHE A 205 0.10 -26.27 -23.95
N THR A 206 0.29 -26.94 -22.82
CA THR A 206 0.04 -28.37 -22.66
C THR A 206 -1.18 -28.65 -21.80
N LEU A 207 -1.37 -27.89 -20.72
CA LEU A 207 -2.46 -28.09 -19.78
C LEU A 207 -3.82 -27.73 -20.39
N TRP A 208 -3.91 -26.64 -21.18
CA TRP A 208 -5.17 -26.18 -21.74
C TRP A 208 -5.89 -27.20 -22.64
N PRO A 209 -5.26 -27.75 -23.70
CA PRO A 209 -5.90 -28.79 -24.52
C PRO A 209 -6.20 -30.07 -23.72
N THR A 210 -5.39 -30.37 -22.70
CA THR A 210 -5.57 -31.53 -21.82
C THR A 210 -6.83 -31.39 -20.97
N VAL A 211 -7.02 -30.23 -20.32
CA VAL A 211 -8.21 -29.92 -19.51
C VAL A 211 -9.47 -29.92 -20.37
N LEU A 212 -9.42 -29.37 -21.58
CA LEU A 212 -10.52 -29.39 -22.53
C LEU A 212 -10.75 -30.76 -23.19
N ARG A 213 -9.86 -31.74 -22.98
CA ARG A 213 -9.88 -33.06 -23.64
C ARG A 213 -10.00 -32.91 -25.16
N THR A 214 -9.17 -32.05 -25.74
CA THR A 214 -9.13 -31.78 -27.18
C THR A 214 -7.71 -31.88 -27.71
N ARG A 215 -7.57 -32.12 -29.02
CA ARG A 215 -6.25 -32.19 -29.65
C ARG A 215 -5.62 -30.81 -29.66
N MET A 216 -4.33 -30.77 -29.32
CA MET A 216 -3.52 -29.57 -29.44
C MET A 216 -3.49 -29.09 -30.90
N VAL A 217 -3.57 -27.78 -31.10
CA VAL A 217 -3.53 -27.16 -32.42
C VAL A 217 -2.12 -27.23 -33.03
N ASP A 218 -2.03 -27.16 -34.35
CA ASP A 218 -0.75 -27.19 -35.07
C ASP A 218 0.06 -25.90 -34.83
N GLY A 219 1.38 -25.99 -34.95
CA GLY A 219 2.29 -24.84 -34.81
C GLY A 219 2.58 -24.39 -33.37
N VAL A 220 2.04 -25.06 -32.34
CA VAL A 220 2.26 -24.70 -30.92
C VAL A 220 3.73 -24.60 -30.53
N GLY A 221 4.57 -25.53 -30.99
CA GLY A 221 5.99 -25.52 -30.68
C GLY A 221 6.72 -24.28 -31.23
N GLN A 222 6.32 -23.78 -32.40
CA GLN A 222 6.89 -22.57 -32.99
C GLN A 222 6.43 -21.33 -32.22
N ILE A 223 5.13 -21.22 -31.96
CA ILE A 223 4.56 -20.10 -31.20
C ILE A 223 5.18 -20.02 -29.80
N ALA A 224 5.29 -21.16 -29.09
CA ALA A 224 5.89 -21.21 -27.77
C ALA A 224 7.35 -20.72 -27.75
N ARG A 225 8.14 -20.97 -28.81
CA ARG A 225 9.51 -20.45 -28.93
C ARG A 225 9.52 -18.94 -29.20
N TRP A 226 8.71 -18.48 -30.15
CA TRP A 226 8.69 -17.07 -30.54
C TRP A 226 8.18 -16.18 -29.40
N SER A 227 7.10 -16.58 -28.74
CA SER A 227 6.61 -15.87 -27.56
C SER A 227 7.68 -15.76 -26.48
N LEU A 228 8.42 -16.83 -26.18
CA LEU A 228 9.46 -16.77 -25.14
C LEU A 228 10.62 -15.83 -25.52
N ARG A 229 11.01 -15.80 -26.80
CA ARG A 229 12.07 -14.92 -27.34
C ARG A 229 11.77 -13.44 -27.17
N PHE A 230 10.49 -13.06 -27.08
CA PHE A 230 10.09 -11.67 -26.85
C PHE A 230 9.69 -11.41 -25.39
N ALA A 231 9.05 -12.36 -24.72
CA ALA A 231 8.59 -12.19 -23.35
C ALA A 231 9.76 -11.94 -22.38
N VAL A 232 10.85 -12.70 -22.48
CA VAL A 232 12.00 -12.56 -21.57
C VAL A 232 12.73 -11.23 -21.77
N PRO A 233 13.13 -10.82 -23.00
CA PRO A 233 13.72 -9.50 -23.19
C PRO A 233 12.77 -8.35 -22.85
N GLY A 234 11.48 -8.46 -23.19
CA GLY A 234 10.48 -7.43 -22.83
C GLY A 234 10.39 -7.23 -21.31
N LEU A 235 10.34 -8.33 -20.55
CA LEU A 235 10.38 -8.27 -19.09
C LEU A 235 11.70 -7.68 -18.57
N ALA A 236 12.84 -8.09 -19.13
CA ALA A 236 14.15 -7.57 -18.72
C ALA A 236 14.27 -6.06 -18.96
N VAL A 237 13.78 -5.57 -20.10
CA VAL A 237 13.71 -4.13 -20.42
C VAL A 237 12.78 -3.40 -19.45
N ALA A 238 11.62 -3.96 -19.14
CA ALA A 238 10.69 -3.35 -18.19
C ALA A 238 11.29 -3.25 -16.77
N VAL A 239 11.87 -4.34 -16.26
CA VAL A 239 12.53 -4.39 -14.94
C VAL A 239 13.74 -3.46 -14.90
N GLY A 240 14.56 -3.44 -15.94
CA GLY A 240 15.70 -2.52 -16.06
C GLY A 240 15.27 -1.05 -16.10
N GLY A 241 14.20 -0.74 -16.83
CA GLY A 241 13.58 0.58 -16.85
C GLY A 241 13.06 1.02 -15.49
N LEU A 242 12.45 0.11 -14.71
CA LEU A 242 11.98 0.39 -13.34
C LEU A 242 13.15 0.70 -12.41
N LEU A 243 14.22 -0.09 -12.46
CA LEU A 243 15.43 0.15 -11.65
C LEU A 243 16.13 1.47 -12.05
N ALA A 244 16.14 1.80 -13.34
CA ALA A 244 16.72 3.04 -13.85
C ALA A 244 15.82 4.28 -13.68
N GLY A 245 14.56 4.12 -13.28
CA GLY A 245 13.59 5.24 -13.21
C GLY A 245 13.16 5.78 -14.58
N LEU A 246 13.29 4.98 -15.66
CA LEU A 246 13.03 5.41 -17.04
C LEU A 246 11.65 4.97 -17.53
N ARG A 247 10.64 5.82 -17.31
CA ARG A 247 9.22 5.57 -17.62
C ARG A 247 8.98 5.00 -19.03
N TRP A 248 9.57 5.59 -20.07
CA TRP A 248 9.34 5.16 -21.46
C TRP A 248 9.97 3.79 -21.78
N VAL A 249 11.09 3.46 -21.13
CA VAL A 249 11.73 2.15 -21.25
C VAL A 249 10.83 1.07 -20.62
N VAL A 250 10.20 1.39 -19.48
CA VAL A 250 9.21 0.51 -18.84
C VAL A 250 8.05 0.22 -19.80
N VAL A 251 7.43 1.25 -20.39
CA VAL A 251 6.34 1.08 -21.36
C VAL A 251 6.76 0.21 -22.54
N ALA A 252 7.92 0.48 -23.14
CA ALA A 252 8.42 -0.28 -24.28
C ALA A 252 8.59 -1.76 -23.92
N GLY A 253 9.20 -2.06 -22.77
CA GLY A 253 9.36 -3.42 -22.26
C GLY A 253 8.03 -4.13 -22.01
N LEU A 254 7.07 -3.44 -21.38
CA LEU A 254 5.73 -3.99 -21.11
C LEU A 254 4.92 -4.24 -22.38
N LEU A 255 5.02 -3.37 -23.38
CA LEU A 255 4.37 -3.58 -24.69
C LEU A 255 4.94 -4.79 -25.42
N VAL A 256 6.27 -4.97 -25.40
CA VAL A 256 6.93 -6.17 -25.95
C VAL A 256 6.48 -7.43 -25.21
N TYR A 257 6.44 -7.40 -23.88
CA TYR A 257 5.95 -8.51 -23.07
C TYR A 257 4.47 -8.82 -23.37
N ALA A 258 3.61 -7.80 -23.43
CA ALA A 258 2.19 -7.96 -23.71
C ALA A 258 1.95 -8.54 -25.12
N GLY A 259 2.68 -8.09 -26.13
CA GLY A 259 2.65 -8.66 -27.48
C GLY A 259 3.10 -10.13 -27.49
N ALA A 260 4.14 -10.48 -26.74
CA ALA A 260 4.63 -11.84 -26.60
C ALA A 260 3.60 -12.77 -25.92
N ALA A 261 2.94 -12.27 -24.86
CA ALA A 261 1.86 -12.95 -24.17
C ALA A 261 0.64 -13.13 -25.08
N ALA A 262 0.24 -12.11 -25.84
CA ALA A 262 -0.85 -12.19 -26.82
C ALA A 262 -0.57 -13.28 -27.87
N LEU A 263 0.67 -13.34 -28.38
CA LEU A 263 1.12 -14.42 -29.27
C LEU A 263 1.02 -15.80 -28.60
N ALA A 264 1.40 -15.91 -27.32
CA ALA A 264 1.34 -17.17 -26.56
C ALA A 264 -0.10 -17.65 -26.36
N LEU A 265 -1.08 -16.73 -26.33
CA LEU A 265 -2.50 -17.02 -26.18
C LEU A 265 -3.19 -17.37 -27.52
N VAL A 266 -2.53 -17.24 -28.68
CA VAL A 266 -3.13 -17.62 -29.97
C VAL A 266 -3.56 -19.11 -30.01
N PRO A 267 -2.70 -20.08 -29.62
CA PRO A 267 -3.12 -21.47 -29.51
C PRO A 267 -4.26 -21.70 -28.51
N PHE A 268 -4.27 -20.93 -27.42
CA PHE A 268 -5.31 -21.00 -26.40
C PHE A 268 -6.68 -20.65 -26.99
N VAL A 269 -6.77 -19.51 -27.69
CA VAL A 269 -7.99 -19.04 -28.37
C VAL A 269 -8.40 -19.99 -29.50
N ARG A 270 -7.46 -20.49 -30.31
CA ARG A 270 -7.77 -21.48 -31.36
C ARG A 270 -8.33 -22.77 -30.79
N THR A 271 -7.80 -23.23 -29.65
CA THR A 271 -8.29 -24.43 -28.95
C THR A 271 -9.68 -24.19 -28.35
N LEU A 272 -9.91 -23.01 -27.77
CA LEU A 272 -11.21 -22.57 -27.22
C LEU A 272 -12.31 -22.56 -28.29
N ARG A 273 -11.98 -22.13 -29.53
CA ARG A 273 -12.90 -22.16 -30.67
C ARG A 273 -13.29 -23.59 -31.09
N ARG A 274 -12.40 -24.57 -30.91
CA ARG A 274 -12.68 -25.98 -31.19
C ARG A 274 -13.54 -26.64 -30.12
N ARG A 275 -13.35 -26.28 -28.85
CA ARG A 275 -14.13 -26.84 -27.73
C ARG A 275 -14.26 -25.82 -26.61
N ARG A 276 -15.52 -25.47 -26.29
CA ARG A 276 -15.84 -24.51 -25.23
C ARG A 276 -15.52 -25.06 -23.83
N PRO A 277 -15.25 -24.19 -22.84
CA PRO A 277 -15.07 -24.59 -21.45
C PRO A 277 -16.36 -25.26 -20.95
N HIS A 278 -16.21 -26.42 -20.33
CA HIS A 278 -17.34 -27.26 -19.89
C HIS A 278 -17.09 -27.93 -18.53
N THR A 279 -15.92 -27.70 -17.93
CA THR A 279 -15.55 -28.13 -16.59
C THR A 279 -15.13 -26.91 -15.76
N PRO A 280 -15.22 -26.95 -14.43
CA PRO A 280 -14.78 -25.84 -13.59
C PRO A 280 -13.32 -25.45 -13.84
N ALA A 281 -12.43 -26.44 -13.96
CA ALA A 281 -11.03 -26.18 -14.28
C ALA A 281 -10.88 -25.39 -15.60
N SER A 282 -11.63 -25.76 -16.65
CA SER A 282 -11.58 -25.05 -17.93
C SER A 282 -12.13 -23.62 -17.83
N TRP A 283 -13.17 -23.38 -17.03
CA TRP A 283 -13.73 -22.04 -16.82
C TRP A 283 -12.79 -21.14 -16.02
N MET A 284 -12.21 -21.65 -14.94
CA MET A 284 -11.28 -20.89 -14.10
C MET A 284 -9.97 -20.57 -14.83
N LEU A 285 -9.43 -21.51 -15.61
CA LEU A 285 -8.25 -21.24 -16.44
C LEU A 285 -8.56 -20.21 -17.55
N ALA A 286 -9.75 -20.25 -18.15
CA ALA A 286 -10.18 -19.25 -19.12
C ALA A 286 -10.31 -17.85 -18.52
N ALA A 287 -11.02 -17.74 -17.40
CA ALA A 287 -11.22 -16.47 -16.72
C ALA A 287 -9.91 -15.93 -16.14
N GLY A 288 -9.06 -16.78 -15.53
CA GLY A 288 -7.72 -16.40 -15.10
C GLY A 288 -6.84 -15.84 -16.23
N THR A 289 -6.90 -16.48 -17.41
CA THR A 289 -6.19 -16.02 -18.61
C THR A 289 -6.76 -14.70 -19.15
N ALA A 290 -8.07 -14.51 -19.09
CA ALA A 290 -8.71 -13.25 -19.48
C ALA A 290 -8.29 -12.10 -18.54
N TRP A 291 -8.33 -12.32 -17.23
CA TRP A 291 -7.88 -11.34 -16.23
C TRP A 291 -6.38 -11.05 -16.30
N PHE A 292 -5.56 -12.02 -16.71
CA PHE A 292 -4.15 -11.78 -17.02
C PHE A 292 -4.00 -10.80 -18.18
N ALA A 293 -4.75 -10.98 -19.27
CA ALA A 293 -4.73 -10.07 -20.41
C ALA A 293 -5.19 -8.65 -20.02
N VAL A 294 -6.24 -8.52 -19.21
CA VAL A 294 -6.69 -7.23 -18.66
C VAL A 294 -5.59 -6.59 -17.80
N THR A 295 -4.98 -7.37 -16.90
CA THR A 295 -3.86 -6.90 -16.07
C THR A 295 -2.74 -6.33 -16.93
N LEU A 296 -2.33 -7.03 -17.99
CA LEU A 296 -1.26 -6.56 -18.89
C LEU A 296 -1.62 -5.25 -19.62
N LEU A 297 -2.85 -5.12 -20.08
CA LEU A 297 -3.32 -3.90 -20.75
C LEU A 297 -3.35 -2.71 -19.79
N VAL A 298 -3.90 -2.91 -18.59
CA VAL A 298 -4.00 -1.83 -17.60
C VAL A 298 -2.62 -1.46 -17.06
N ASP A 299 -1.76 -2.43 -16.77
CA ASP A 299 -0.39 -2.19 -16.30
C ASP A 299 0.45 -1.44 -17.33
N ALA A 300 0.36 -1.81 -18.62
CA ALA A 300 1.03 -1.07 -19.69
C ALA A 300 0.58 0.41 -19.78
N SER A 301 -0.68 0.70 -19.43
CA SER A 301 -1.24 2.07 -19.47
C SER A 301 -0.96 2.88 -18.20
N ARG A 302 -1.07 2.26 -17.01
CA ARG A 302 -1.01 2.94 -15.71
C ARG A 302 0.34 2.80 -15.01
N GLN A 303 1.15 1.81 -15.39
CA GLN A 303 2.44 1.46 -14.76
C GLN A 303 2.32 1.25 -13.24
N SER A 304 1.21 0.66 -12.81
CA SER A 304 0.89 0.48 -11.40
C SER A 304 0.32 -0.91 -11.17
N LEU A 305 1.22 -1.90 -11.14
CA LEU A 305 0.86 -3.28 -10.83
C LEU A 305 0.33 -3.41 -9.39
N THR A 306 0.79 -2.55 -8.48
CA THR A 306 0.32 -2.46 -7.08
C THR A 306 -1.14 -1.99 -7.00
N GLY A 307 -1.55 -1.03 -7.83
CA GLY A 307 -2.95 -0.61 -7.95
C GLY A 307 -3.88 -1.67 -8.55
N LEU A 308 -3.32 -2.71 -9.17
CA LEU A 308 -4.05 -3.84 -9.78
C LEU A 308 -4.04 -5.09 -8.92
N LEU A 309 -3.61 -4.99 -7.66
CA LEU A 309 -3.36 -6.15 -6.83
C LEU A 309 -4.58 -7.09 -6.68
N PRO A 310 -5.83 -6.63 -6.45
CA PRO A 310 -6.98 -7.53 -6.40
C PRO A 310 -7.23 -8.25 -7.74
N LEU A 311 -7.04 -7.55 -8.87
CA LEU A 311 -7.14 -8.11 -10.21
C LEU A 311 -6.11 -9.21 -10.43
N VAL A 312 -4.86 -8.98 -10.01
CA VAL A 312 -3.76 -9.93 -10.13
C VAL A 312 -3.98 -11.13 -9.20
N LEU A 313 -4.19 -10.90 -7.91
CA LEU A 313 -4.27 -11.96 -6.90
C LEU A 313 -5.50 -12.84 -7.08
N VAL A 314 -6.68 -12.21 -7.22
CA VAL A 314 -7.96 -12.92 -7.31
C VAL A 314 -8.26 -13.29 -8.76
N GLY A 315 -8.25 -12.31 -9.66
CA GLY A 315 -8.64 -12.47 -11.05
C GLY A 315 -7.71 -13.42 -11.82
N PHE A 316 -6.39 -13.20 -11.76
CA PHE A 316 -5.42 -13.99 -12.50
C PHE A 316 -4.86 -15.19 -11.71
N VAL A 317 -4.08 -14.93 -10.65
CA VAL A 317 -3.26 -15.95 -9.99
C VAL A 317 -4.12 -16.96 -9.24
N GLY A 318 -5.07 -16.49 -8.44
CA GLY A 318 -6.01 -17.33 -7.68
C GLY A 318 -6.84 -18.22 -8.58
N GLN A 319 -7.50 -17.66 -9.59
CA GLN A 319 -8.29 -18.48 -10.51
C GLN A 319 -7.44 -19.51 -11.26
N THR A 320 -6.22 -19.14 -11.68
CA THR A 320 -5.32 -20.07 -12.38
C THR A 320 -4.90 -21.23 -11.47
N LEU A 321 -4.51 -20.94 -10.22
CA LEU A 321 -4.12 -21.94 -9.23
C LEU A 321 -5.28 -22.89 -8.91
N LEU A 322 -6.45 -22.35 -8.56
CA LEU A 322 -7.63 -23.15 -8.21
C LEU A 322 -8.10 -23.99 -9.41
N GLY A 323 -8.08 -23.42 -10.62
CA GLY A 323 -8.42 -24.14 -11.86
C GLY A 323 -7.46 -25.30 -12.14
N ALA A 324 -6.15 -25.07 -12.00
CA ALA A 324 -5.13 -26.10 -12.19
C ALA A 324 -5.28 -27.22 -11.15
N LEU A 325 -5.45 -26.89 -9.87
CA LEU A 325 -5.62 -27.89 -8.80
C LEU A 325 -6.92 -28.68 -8.93
N THR A 326 -8.02 -28.05 -9.36
CA THR A 326 -9.29 -28.73 -9.64
C THR A 326 -9.12 -29.88 -10.64
N PHE A 327 -8.29 -29.68 -11.67
CA PHE A 327 -8.01 -30.71 -12.66
C PHE A 327 -6.94 -31.71 -12.20
N LEU A 328 -5.82 -31.21 -11.68
CA LEU A 328 -4.63 -32.02 -11.47
C LEU A 328 -4.72 -32.88 -10.21
N LEU A 329 -5.38 -32.40 -9.16
CA LEU A 329 -5.43 -33.09 -7.87
C LEU A 329 -6.11 -34.48 -7.98
N PRO A 330 -7.31 -34.63 -8.59
CA PRO A 330 -7.90 -35.96 -8.78
C PRO A 330 -7.05 -36.91 -9.63
N VAL A 331 -6.32 -36.37 -10.63
CA VAL A 331 -5.50 -37.15 -11.57
C VAL A 331 -4.30 -37.79 -10.88
N VAL A 332 -3.64 -37.07 -9.96
CA VAL A 332 -2.41 -37.56 -9.31
C VAL A 332 -2.64 -38.43 -8.09
N LEU A 333 -3.85 -38.40 -7.50
CA LEU A 333 -4.21 -39.23 -6.34
C LEU A 333 -4.38 -40.72 -6.70
N GLY A 334 -4.58 -41.06 -7.98
CA GLY A 334 -4.67 -42.46 -8.43
C GLY A 334 -5.98 -43.16 -8.03
N GLY A 335 -5.95 -44.50 -7.93
CA GLY A 335 -7.13 -45.30 -7.54
C GLY A 335 -8.03 -45.76 -8.69
N GLY A 336 -7.60 -45.58 -9.95
CA GLY A 336 -8.33 -46.02 -11.14
C GLY A 336 -9.48 -45.08 -11.58
N PRO A 337 -10.19 -45.42 -12.68
CA PRO A 337 -11.20 -44.53 -13.29
C PRO A 337 -12.37 -44.17 -12.37
N ALA A 338 -12.81 -45.12 -11.53
CA ALA A 338 -13.91 -44.91 -10.59
C ALA A 338 -13.52 -43.91 -9.49
N ALA A 339 -12.32 -44.04 -8.92
CA ALA A 339 -11.81 -43.11 -7.92
C ALA A 339 -11.59 -41.71 -8.52
N LEU A 340 -11.03 -41.62 -9.73
CA LEU A 340 -10.89 -40.35 -10.46
C LEU A 340 -12.24 -39.65 -10.63
N LYS A 341 -13.27 -40.35 -11.11
CA LYS A 341 -14.62 -39.79 -11.31
C LYS A 341 -15.22 -39.29 -10.00
N ALA A 342 -15.08 -40.06 -8.92
CA ALA A 342 -15.61 -39.69 -7.61
C ALA A 342 -14.86 -38.50 -6.97
N ASN A 343 -13.53 -38.46 -7.10
CA ASN A 343 -12.69 -37.37 -6.61
C ASN A 343 -12.94 -36.08 -7.39
N SER A 344 -13.10 -36.16 -8.71
CA SER A 344 -13.55 -35.03 -9.54
C SER A 344 -14.94 -34.54 -9.11
N ALA A 345 -15.92 -35.43 -8.94
CA ALA A 345 -17.27 -35.03 -8.52
C ALA A 345 -17.27 -34.29 -7.17
N LEU A 346 -16.39 -34.67 -6.24
CA LEU A 346 -16.26 -34.03 -4.94
C LEU A 346 -15.69 -32.61 -5.05
N ILE A 347 -14.54 -32.44 -5.71
CA ILE A 347 -13.88 -31.12 -5.81
C ILE A 347 -14.69 -30.14 -6.67
N GLU A 348 -15.45 -30.67 -7.64
CA GLU A 348 -16.32 -29.89 -8.52
C GLU A 348 -17.68 -29.54 -7.88
N ARG A 349 -17.95 -29.90 -6.62
CA ARG A 349 -19.23 -29.56 -5.99
C ARG A 349 -19.45 -28.04 -5.94
N VAL A 350 -20.68 -27.61 -6.27
CA VAL A 350 -21.11 -26.19 -6.28
C VAL A 350 -20.19 -25.25 -7.10
N TRP A 351 -19.51 -25.80 -8.12
CA TRP A 351 -18.54 -25.03 -8.89
C TRP A 351 -19.12 -23.83 -9.67
N PRO A 352 -20.34 -23.86 -10.26
CA PRO A 352 -20.84 -22.73 -11.04
C PRO A 352 -20.99 -21.48 -10.17
N VAL A 353 -21.49 -21.65 -8.94
CA VAL A 353 -21.63 -20.56 -7.96
C VAL A 353 -20.27 -19.97 -7.62
N ARG A 354 -19.26 -20.79 -7.31
CA ARG A 354 -17.92 -20.29 -6.97
C ARG A 354 -17.27 -19.52 -8.12
N VAL A 355 -17.35 -20.04 -9.35
CA VAL A 355 -16.77 -19.38 -10.52
C VAL A 355 -17.50 -18.08 -10.83
N ALA A 356 -18.82 -18.06 -10.79
CA ALA A 356 -19.61 -16.84 -11.00
C ALA A 356 -19.33 -15.80 -9.90
N ALA A 357 -19.34 -16.22 -8.64
CA ALA A 357 -19.09 -15.38 -7.48
C ALA A 357 -17.73 -14.67 -7.55
N ILE A 358 -16.65 -15.40 -7.84
CA ILE A 358 -15.31 -14.80 -7.99
C ILE A 358 -15.29 -13.79 -9.15
N ASN A 359 -15.87 -14.12 -10.30
CA ASN A 359 -15.82 -13.24 -11.47
C ASN A 359 -16.74 -12.01 -11.36
N LEU A 360 -17.81 -12.08 -10.57
CA LEU A 360 -18.64 -10.92 -10.20
C LEU A 360 -17.95 -10.05 -9.15
N ALA A 361 -17.20 -10.65 -8.22
CA ALA A 361 -16.47 -9.93 -7.20
C ALA A 361 -15.26 -9.15 -7.75
N VAL A 362 -14.51 -9.71 -8.70
CA VAL A 362 -13.26 -9.10 -9.22
C VAL A 362 -13.47 -7.65 -9.72
N PRO A 363 -14.48 -7.30 -10.53
CA PRO A 363 -14.75 -5.91 -10.90
C PRO A 363 -15.04 -5.00 -9.70
N LEU A 364 -15.82 -5.48 -8.72
CA LEU A 364 -16.17 -4.74 -7.51
C LEU A 364 -14.95 -4.47 -6.61
N LEU A 365 -13.89 -5.27 -6.74
CA LEU A 365 -12.64 -5.07 -6.00
C LEU A 365 -11.69 -4.05 -6.65
N VAL A 366 -11.96 -3.64 -7.89
CA VAL A 366 -11.05 -2.80 -8.68
C VAL A 366 -11.70 -1.49 -9.11
N LEU A 367 -13.02 -1.49 -9.31
CA LEU A 367 -13.78 -0.29 -9.68
C LEU A 367 -14.08 0.56 -8.44
N PRO A 368 -14.23 1.89 -8.60
CA PRO A 368 -14.63 2.78 -7.52
C PRO A 368 -16.10 2.52 -7.14
N VAL A 369 -16.32 1.58 -6.23
CA VAL A 369 -17.64 1.21 -5.70
C VAL A 369 -17.72 1.54 -4.20
N PRO A 370 -18.93 1.69 -3.62
CA PRO A 370 -19.09 1.92 -2.18
C PRO A 370 -18.38 0.86 -1.32
N GLU A 371 -17.89 1.24 -0.14
CA GLU A 371 -17.09 0.35 0.72
C GLU A 371 -17.81 -0.94 1.11
N TRP A 372 -19.13 -0.89 1.30
CA TRP A 372 -19.92 -2.09 1.61
C TRP A 372 -19.89 -3.11 0.47
N ALA A 373 -19.85 -2.66 -0.79
CA ALA A 373 -19.82 -3.51 -1.97
C ALA A 373 -18.45 -4.17 -2.13
N SER A 374 -17.37 -3.41 -1.91
CA SER A 374 -16.00 -3.95 -1.90
C SER A 374 -15.80 -4.96 -0.75
N ARG A 375 -16.30 -4.67 0.46
CA ARG A 375 -16.29 -5.60 1.60
C ARG A 375 -17.08 -6.87 1.30
N ALA A 376 -18.28 -6.76 0.76
CA ALA A 376 -19.08 -7.92 0.34
C ALA A 376 -18.35 -8.76 -0.72
N ALA A 377 -17.71 -8.12 -1.70
CA ALA A 377 -16.92 -8.81 -2.72
C ALA A 377 -15.73 -9.58 -2.11
N TRP A 378 -15.02 -9.01 -1.14
CA TRP A 378 -13.95 -9.72 -0.43
C TRP A 378 -14.46 -10.92 0.37
N ILE A 379 -15.59 -10.77 1.09
CA ILE A 379 -16.22 -11.88 1.82
C ILE A 379 -16.59 -13.01 0.86
N VAL A 380 -17.16 -12.68 -0.31
CA VAL A 380 -17.51 -13.65 -1.35
C VAL A 380 -16.28 -14.39 -1.88
N VAL A 381 -15.19 -13.67 -2.15
CA VAL A 381 -13.92 -14.27 -2.63
C VAL A 381 -13.32 -15.21 -1.58
N LEU A 382 -13.26 -14.78 -0.32
CA LEU A 382 -12.71 -15.60 0.78
C LEU A 382 -13.58 -16.83 1.04
N ALA A 383 -14.90 -16.70 0.99
CA ALA A 383 -15.82 -17.82 1.12
C ALA A 383 -15.65 -18.84 -0.02
N ALA A 384 -15.50 -18.37 -1.27
CA ALA A 384 -15.25 -19.25 -2.42
C ALA A 384 -13.91 -19.99 -2.30
N LEU A 385 -12.86 -19.31 -1.82
CA LEU A 385 -11.54 -19.90 -1.56
C LEU A 385 -11.59 -20.93 -0.42
N ALA A 386 -12.23 -20.60 0.71
CA ALA A 386 -12.41 -21.52 1.83
C ALA A 386 -13.18 -22.78 1.42
N ALA A 387 -14.26 -22.63 0.65
CA ALA A 387 -15.03 -23.76 0.12
C ALA A 387 -14.17 -24.65 -0.80
N PHE A 388 -13.30 -24.07 -1.62
CA PHE A 388 -12.34 -24.84 -2.42
C PHE A 388 -11.36 -25.63 -1.56
N ILE A 389 -10.76 -25.00 -0.54
CA ILE A 389 -9.81 -25.66 0.37
C ILE A 389 -10.46 -26.86 1.05
N LEU A 390 -11.66 -26.69 1.60
CA LEU A 390 -12.40 -27.76 2.28
C LEU A 390 -12.66 -28.96 1.34
N LEU A 391 -13.10 -28.71 0.11
CA LEU A 391 -13.36 -29.77 -0.88
C LEU A 391 -12.07 -30.45 -1.35
N ALA A 392 -10.98 -29.71 -1.51
CA ALA A 392 -9.68 -30.27 -1.89
C ALA A 392 -9.09 -31.13 -0.78
N VAL A 393 -9.17 -30.68 0.48
CA VAL A 393 -8.74 -31.47 1.66
C VAL A 393 -9.58 -32.74 1.78
N ALA A 394 -10.90 -32.66 1.65
CA ALA A 394 -11.78 -33.82 1.67
C ALA A 394 -11.42 -34.84 0.57
N THR A 395 -11.03 -34.36 -0.62
CA THR A 395 -10.58 -35.22 -1.73
C THR A 395 -9.28 -35.96 -1.43
N ILE A 396 -8.32 -35.28 -0.78
CA ILE A 396 -7.06 -35.89 -0.34
C ILE A 396 -7.32 -36.94 0.74
N LEU A 397 -8.08 -36.59 1.78
CA LEU A 397 -8.38 -37.48 2.92
C LEU A 397 -9.16 -38.73 2.51
N ARG A 398 -10.04 -38.60 1.50
CA ARG A 398 -10.75 -39.73 0.90
C ARG A 398 -9.81 -40.70 0.19
N SER A 399 -8.77 -40.19 -0.46
CA SER A 399 -7.86 -40.98 -1.30
C SER A 399 -6.69 -41.57 -0.53
N HIS A 400 -6.27 -40.90 0.54
CA HIS A 400 -5.18 -41.33 1.40
C HIS A 400 -5.53 -41.08 2.87
N ARG A 401 -5.37 -42.10 3.73
CA ARG A 401 -5.37 -41.88 5.17
C ARG A 401 -4.16 -41.01 5.53
N PRO A 402 -4.31 -40.00 6.41
CA PRO A 402 -3.21 -39.14 6.78
C PRO A 402 -2.08 -39.99 7.39
N SER A 403 -0.93 -40.00 6.72
CA SER A 403 0.29 -40.54 7.30
C SER A 403 0.73 -39.63 8.45
N PRO A 404 1.30 -40.16 9.55
CA PRO A 404 1.85 -39.34 10.64
C PRO A 404 2.88 -38.31 10.16
N VAL A 405 3.53 -38.54 9.02
CA VAL A 405 4.46 -37.56 8.39
C VAL A 405 3.70 -36.38 7.74
N ILE A 406 2.52 -36.63 7.17
CA ILE A 406 1.67 -35.59 6.58
C ILE A 406 1.01 -34.78 7.69
N ALA A 407 0.56 -35.46 8.75
CA ALA A 407 0.09 -34.81 9.96
C ALA A 407 1.21 -33.98 10.61
N GLY A 408 2.45 -34.48 10.64
CA GLY A 408 3.60 -33.76 11.18
C GLY A 408 4.05 -32.55 10.35
N LEU A 409 4.02 -32.62 9.01
CA LEU A 409 4.32 -31.48 8.13
C LEU A 409 3.20 -30.43 8.14
N ALA A 410 1.94 -30.87 8.11
CA ALA A 410 0.79 -29.99 8.22
C ALA A 410 0.70 -29.35 9.61
N ALA A 411 0.95 -30.11 10.68
CA ALA A 411 1.07 -29.59 12.03
C ALA A 411 2.29 -28.68 12.17
N GLY A 412 3.42 -29.00 11.55
CA GLY A 412 4.62 -28.15 11.59
C GLY A 412 4.37 -26.80 10.93
N VAL A 413 3.75 -26.76 9.75
CA VAL A 413 3.41 -25.49 9.07
C VAL A 413 2.23 -24.79 9.74
N LEU A 414 1.22 -25.52 10.24
CA LEU A 414 0.11 -24.95 11.02
C LEU A 414 0.61 -24.36 12.34
N LEU A 415 1.46 -25.06 13.09
CA LEU A 415 2.11 -24.58 14.32
C LEU A 415 3.06 -23.43 14.04
N THR A 416 3.77 -23.43 12.91
CA THR A 416 4.64 -22.32 12.50
C THR A 416 3.82 -21.10 12.11
N ALA A 417 2.68 -21.28 11.46
CA ALA A 417 1.82 -20.18 11.07
C ALA A 417 0.88 -19.70 12.19
N LEU A 418 0.50 -20.58 13.13
CA LEU A 418 -0.06 -20.20 14.41
C LEU A 418 1.00 -19.45 15.22
N ALA A 419 2.26 -19.91 15.22
CA ALA A 419 3.34 -19.19 15.87
C ALA A 419 3.56 -17.82 15.22
N VAL A 420 3.53 -17.69 13.88
CA VAL A 420 3.61 -16.39 13.19
C VAL A 420 2.36 -15.53 13.42
N GLY A 421 1.16 -16.11 13.49
CA GLY A 421 -0.07 -15.37 13.80
C GLY A 421 -0.14 -14.93 15.26
N VAL A 422 0.36 -15.75 16.18
CA VAL A 422 0.48 -15.46 17.62
C VAL A 422 1.69 -14.56 17.91
N THR A 423 2.76 -14.57 17.11
CA THR A 423 3.89 -13.64 17.26
C THR A 423 3.71 -12.33 16.49
N ALA A 424 2.94 -12.31 15.39
CA ALA A 424 2.52 -11.08 14.73
C ALA A 424 1.33 -10.40 15.45
N GLY A 425 0.50 -11.17 16.16
CA GLY A 425 -0.55 -10.67 17.06
C GLY A 425 -0.08 -10.41 18.49
N GLY A 426 0.95 -11.13 18.92
CA GLY A 426 1.66 -10.95 20.17
C GLY A 426 3.12 -10.82 19.85
N GLY A 427 3.53 -9.63 19.39
CA GLY A 427 4.94 -9.29 19.27
C GLY A 427 5.65 -9.82 20.51
N ARG A 428 6.65 -10.69 20.32
CA ARG A 428 7.55 -11.02 21.42
C ARG A 428 8.25 -9.72 21.78
N ASP A 429 7.63 -8.97 22.68
CA ASP A 429 8.34 -8.18 23.65
C ASP A 429 9.44 -9.10 24.17
N SER A 430 10.69 -8.72 23.91
CA SER A 430 11.84 -9.16 24.67
C SER A 430 11.40 -9.33 26.12
N SER A 431 11.60 -10.51 26.73
CA SER A 431 11.16 -10.81 28.09
C SER A 431 11.25 -9.54 28.96
N PRO A 432 10.14 -9.09 29.58
CA PRO A 432 10.15 -7.86 30.34
C PRO A 432 11.34 -7.90 31.29
N GLN A 433 12.22 -6.90 31.19
CA GLN A 433 13.27 -6.75 32.20
C GLN A 433 12.56 -6.37 33.48
N THR A 434 12.29 -7.35 34.34
CA THR A 434 11.70 -7.12 35.65
C THR A 434 12.76 -6.54 36.57
N VAL A 435 12.60 -5.26 36.92
CA VAL A 435 13.53 -4.55 37.80
C VAL A 435 13.02 -4.63 39.25
N ALA A 436 13.79 -5.30 40.11
CA ALA A 436 13.51 -5.42 41.55
C ALA A 436 13.57 -4.07 42.29
N ALA A 437 12.78 -3.96 43.37
CA ALA A 437 12.58 -2.71 44.11
C ALA A 437 13.77 -2.35 45.02
N SER A 438 14.69 -1.49 44.54
CA SER A 438 15.36 -0.41 45.31
C SER A 438 16.50 0.22 44.49
N GLY A 439 16.44 1.54 44.23
CA GLY A 439 17.56 2.34 43.70
C GLY A 439 17.42 2.86 42.26
N THR A 440 18.34 3.77 41.87
CA THR A 440 18.49 4.27 40.49
C THR A 440 19.08 3.18 39.61
N ARG A 441 18.43 2.84 38.48
CA ARG A 441 18.91 1.78 37.57
C ARG A 441 19.05 2.26 36.14
N VAL A 442 20.19 1.93 35.53
CA VAL A 442 20.48 2.25 34.13
C VAL A 442 19.96 1.13 33.23
N VAL A 443 19.24 1.46 32.16
CA VAL A 443 18.74 0.51 31.14
C VAL A 443 19.22 0.99 29.77
N ASP A 444 19.88 0.13 29.02
CA ASP A 444 20.29 0.46 27.66
C ASP A 444 19.12 0.29 26.69
N VAL A 445 18.83 1.33 25.90
CA VAL A 445 17.77 1.37 24.88
C VAL A 445 18.42 1.61 23.53
N SER A 446 18.11 0.80 22.53
CA SER A 446 18.61 0.97 21.16
C SER A 446 17.49 1.33 20.18
N LEU A 447 17.75 2.32 19.33
CA LEU A 447 16.89 2.74 18.23
C LEU A 447 17.45 2.14 16.93
N ALA A 448 16.74 1.19 16.32
CA ALA A 448 17.19 0.53 15.09
C ALA A 448 15.99 -0.07 14.33
N ASN A 449 16.04 -0.06 13.00
CA ASN A 449 15.16 -0.82 12.13
C ASN A 449 13.69 -0.42 12.32
N MET A 450 13.46 0.88 12.51
CA MET A 450 12.14 1.42 12.82
C MET A 450 11.52 0.80 14.08
N ARG A 451 12.34 0.40 15.06
CA ARG A 451 11.89 -0.10 16.38
C ARG A 451 12.73 0.46 17.54
N ILE A 452 12.11 0.49 18.72
CA ILE A 452 12.76 0.80 20.00
C ILE A 452 12.94 -0.51 20.76
N ARG A 453 14.16 -0.79 21.25
CA ARG A 453 14.45 -2.02 22.01
C ARG A 453 15.15 -1.70 23.34
N PRO A 454 14.68 -2.24 24.48
CA PRO A 454 13.51 -3.10 24.65
C PRO A 454 12.18 -2.36 24.37
N GLY A 455 11.20 -3.08 23.83
CA GLY A 455 9.85 -2.56 23.56
C GLY A 455 9.00 -2.42 24.84
N THR A 456 9.34 -3.16 25.91
CA THR A 456 8.71 -3.03 27.22
C THR A 456 9.75 -3.13 28.33
N ILE A 457 9.67 -2.25 29.35
CA ILE A 457 10.47 -2.28 30.58
C ILE A 457 9.52 -2.44 31.77
N GLU A 458 9.78 -3.37 32.69
CA GLU A 458 8.99 -3.51 33.92
C GLU A 458 9.79 -3.04 35.14
N ALA A 459 9.27 -2.06 35.89
CA ALA A 459 9.92 -1.55 37.08
C ALA A 459 9.00 -1.62 38.30
N ALA A 460 9.55 -1.88 39.49
CA ALA A 460 8.76 -1.74 40.71
C ALA A 460 8.29 -0.28 40.89
N PRO A 461 7.09 -0.04 41.46
CA PRO A 461 6.61 1.32 41.74
C PRO A 461 7.64 2.14 42.51
N GLY A 462 7.88 3.38 42.06
CA GLY A 462 8.83 4.29 42.71
C GLY A 462 10.31 4.10 42.33
N THR A 463 10.63 3.18 41.41
CA THR A 463 11.99 3.03 40.87
C THR A 463 12.37 4.24 40.01
N ARG A 464 13.62 4.73 40.15
CA ARG A 464 14.21 5.74 39.26
C ARG A 464 14.97 5.05 38.13
N LEU A 465 14.54 5.23 36.88
CA LEU A 465 15.20 4.64 35.72
C LEU A 465 16.09 5.67 35.02
N VAL A 466 17.22 5.24 34.48
CA VAL A 466 18.09 6.03 33.61
C VAL A 466 18.25 5.26 32.31
N LEU A 467 17.57 5.68 31.26
CA LEU A 467 17.66 5.03 29.96
C LEU A 467 18.89 5.56 29.22
N ARG A 468 19.84 4.71 28.85
CA ARG A 468 20.92 5.06 27.92
C ARG A 468 20.45 4.72 26.52
N VAL A 469 20.00 5.72 25.79
CA VAL A 469 19.45 5.58 24.45
C VAL A 469 20.57 5.73 23.43
N THR A 470 20.75 4.73 22.57
CA THR A 470 21.75 4.74 21.48
C THR A 470 21.04 4.60 20.15
N ASN A 471 21.29 5.51 19.22
CA ASN A 471 20.87 5.34 17.84
C ASN A 471 21.84 4.39 17.11
N LYS A 472 21.33 3.27 16.62
CA LYS A 472 22.08 2.27 15.84
C LYS A 472 21.61 2.19 14.37
N ASP A 473 20.72 3.08 13.98
CA ASP A 473 20.20 3.18 12.62
C ASP A 473 21.03 4.18 11.79
N ALA A 474 20.86 4.14 10.46
CA ALA A 474 21.51 5.10 9.55
C ALA A 474 20.79 6.45 9.49
N MET A 475 19.60 6.51 10.07
CA MET A 475 18.71 7.67 10.16
C MET A 475 18.68 8.19 11.59
N GLN A 476 18.45 9.48 11.76
CA GLN A 476 18.28 10.10 13.07
C GLN A 476 17.05 9.53 13.79
N HIS A 477 17.17 9.34 15.11
CA HIS A 477 16.08 8.88 15.96
C HIS A 477 16.17 9.53 17.33
N ASP A 478 15.04 9.61 18.04
CA ASP A 478 15.01 9.98 19.44
C ASP A 478 14.15 8.99 20.24
N LEU A 479 14.07 9.23 21.55
CA LEU A 479 13.12 8.57 22.44
C LEU A 479 12.41 9.63 23.27
N ARG A 480 11.10 9.75 23.10
CA ARG A 480 10.19 10.55 23.94
C ARG A 480 9.30 9.63 24.77
N LEU A 481 9.13 9.96 26.04
CA LEU A 481 8.20 9.30 26.96
C LEU A 481 6.95 10.17 27.20
N ALA A 482 5.80 9.54 27.43
CA ALA A 482 4.53 10.19 27.78
C ALA A 482 4.65 11.01 29.07
N SER A 483 5.56 10.65 29.96
CA SER A 483 5.89 11.38 31.19
C SER A 483 6.70 12.68 30.95
N GLY A 484 6.95 13.04 29.69
CA GLY A 484 7.51 14.32 29.28
C GLY A 484 9.02 14.34 29.05
N GLN A 485 9.75 13.30 29.47
CA GLN A 485 11.19 13.21 29.21
C GLN A 485 11.46 12.79 27.76
N ALA A 486 12.41 13.45 27.09
CA ALA A 486 12.90 13.06 25.77
C ALA A 486 14.43 13.14 25.67
N THR A 487 15.03 12.32 24.80
CA THR A 487 16.41 12.55 24.33
C THR A 487 16.44 13.64 23.25
N PRO A 488 17.59 14.27 23.00
CA PRO A 488 17.78 14.95 21.72
C PRO A 488 17.65 13.96 20.55
N LEU A 489 17.50 14.50 19.36
CA LEU A 489 17.60 13.71 18.13
C LEU A 489 19.04 13.22 17.98
N LEU A 490 19.21 11.90 17.97
CA LEU A 490 20.51 11.25 17.98
C LEU A 490 20.96 10.95 16.55
N ASP A 491 22.17 11.33 16.19
CA ASP A 491 22.83 10.92 14.95
C ASP A 491 23.17 9.42 14.95
N PRO A 492 23.43 8.80 13.78
CA PRO A 492 23.88 7.41 13.70
C PRO A 492 25.09 7.13 14.60
N GLY A 493 24.92 6.23 15.57
CA GLY A 493 25.95 5.86 16.56
C GLY A 493 25.97 6.74 17.82
N GLU A 494 25.20 7.84 17.86
CA GLU A 494 25.14 8.74 19.01
C GLU A 494 24.33 8.13 20.17
N SER A 495 24.66 8.52 21.41
CA SER A 495 23.93 8.10 22.61
C SER A 495 23.61 9.25 23.55
N ALA A 496 22.40 9.28 24.11
CA ALA A 496 21.99 10.17 25.18
C ALA A 496 21.44 9.40 26.38
N THR A 497 21.33 10.07 27.53
CA THR A 497 20.72 9.49 28.73
C THR A 497 19.41 10.19 29.08
N LEU A 498 18.40 9.41 29.48
CA LEU A 498 17.06 9.87 29.80
C LEU A 498 16.66 9.38 31.19
N THR A 499 16.50 10.29 32.16
CA THR A 499 16.15 9.90 33.53
C THR A 499 14.65 9.95 33.76
N VAL A 500 14.05 8.83 34.16
CA VAL A 500 12.65 8.70 34.61
C VAL A 500 12.62 8.79 36.13
N PRO A 501 12.10 9.89 36.73
CA PRO A 501 12.24 10.17 38.16
C PRO A 501 11.51 9.16 39.08
N SER A 502 10.35 8.69 38.65
CA SER A 502 9.58 7.65 39.35
C SER A 502 8.61 6.97 38.38
N VAL A 503 8.67 5.64 38.28
CA VAL A 503 7.70 4.88 37.47
C VAL A 503 6.41 4.68 38.29
N LYS A 504 5.30 5.28 37.82
CA LYS A 504 3.94 5.11 38.36
C LYS A 504 3.02 4.73 37.21
N GLY A 505 2.47 3.51 37.23
CA GLY A 505 1.62 3.00 36.16
C GLY A 505 2.40 2.69 34.87
N THR A 506 1.68 2.69 33.74
CA THR A 506 2.27 2.48 32.41
C THR A 506 2.64 3.81 31.78
N ILE A 507 3.87 3.94 31.29
CA ILE A 507 4.40 5.11 30.58
C ILE A 507 4.76 4.68 29.15
N ASP A 508 4.06 5.20 28.15
CA ASP A 508 4.39 4.94 26.75
C ASP A 508 5.62 5.75 26.31
N GLY A 509 6.37 5.22 25.34
CA GLY A 509 7.49 5.90 24.69
C GLY A 509 7.48 5.70 23.19
N TRP A 510 8.04 6.63 22.43
CA TRP A 510 8.09 6.57 20.96
C TRP A 510 9.23 7.40 20.38
N CYS A 511 9.57 7.13 19.12
CA CYS A 511 10.40 8.00 18.30
C CYS A 511 9.51 9.06 17.66
N THR A 512 9.87 10.33 17.84
CA THR A 512 9.16 11.50 17.32
C THR A 512 9.48 11.77 15.87
N VAL A 513 10.49 11.09 15.30
CA VAL A 513 10.82 11.23 13.89
C VAL A 513 9.63 10.82 13.03
N PRO A 514 9.26 11.63 12.02
CA PRO A 514 7.92 11.51 11.47
C PRO A 514 7.71 10.22 10.67
N GLY A 515 6.57 9.58 10.90
CA GLY A 515 6.27 8.24 10.36
C GLY A 515 6.86 7.09 11.16
N HIS A 516 7.78 7.33 12.10
CA HIS A 516 8.48 6.26 12.80
C HIS A 516 7.61 5.61 13.87
N ARG A 517 6.90 6.41 14.67
CA ARG A 517 5.88 5.91 15.59
C ARG A 517 4.81 5.08 14.86
N ALA A 518 4.36 5.55 13.70
CA ALA A 518 3.39 4.84 12.85
C ALA A 518 3.95 3.57 12.19
N ALA A 519 5.28 3.49 12.00
CA ALA A 519 5.99 2.30 11.54
C ALA A 519 6.33 1.32 12.68
N GLY A 520 5.99 1.65 13.93
CA GLY A 520 6.18 0.78 15.09
C GLY A 520 7.34 1.14 16.02
N MET A 521 7.95 2.33 15.91
CA MET A 521 8.92 2.84 16.89
C MET A 521 8.23 3.31 18.17
N THR A 522 7.76 2.35 18.95
CA THR A 522 7.13 2.57 20.25
C THR A 522 7.74 1.65 21.31
N MET A 523 7.66 2.05 22.57
CA MET A 523 7.99 1.24 23.74
C MET A 523 7.04 1.54 24.91
N GLN A 524 7.06 0.72 25.96
CA GLN A 524 6.32 0.94 27.20
C GLN A 524 7.20 0.72 28.44
N ILE A 525 6.92 1.44 29.52
CA ILE A 525 7.49 1.21 30.85
C ILE A 525 6.33 0.92 31.79
N LYS A 526 6.27 -0.28 32.36
CA LYS A 526 5.17 -0.78 33.19
C LYS A 526 5.59 -0.91 34.64
N THR A 527 4.65 -0.78 35.57
CA THR A 527 4.87 -1.17 36.98
C THR A 527 4.57 -2.64 37.21
N ALA A 528 5.49 -3.38 37.84
CA ALA A 528 5.27 -4.78 38.18
C ALA A 528 4.06 -4.93 39.13
N GLY A 529 2.98 -5.57 38.66
CA GLY A 529 1.78 -5.89 39.45
C GLY A 529 0.46 -5.24 39.02
N SER A 530 0.41 -4.36 38.01
CA SER A 530 -0.89 -3.86 37.51
C SER A 530 -1.48 -4.81 36.46
N SER A 531 -2.33 -5.73 36.90
CA SER A 531 -3.36 -6.32 36.04
C SER A 531 -4.52 -5.32 35.89
N ALA A 532 -5.28 -5.50 34.80
CA ALA A 532 -6.15 -4.52 34.16
C ALA A 532 -7.10 -3.70 35.04
N GLU A 533 -7.50 -2.57 34.45
CA GLU A 533 -8.54 -1.60 34.84
C GLU A 533 -8.20 -0.65 35.99
N SER A 534 -8.14 0.63 35.66
CA SER A 534 -8.53 1.65 36.61
C SER A 534 -9.42 2.71 35.95
N PRO A 535 -10.47 3.16 36.65
CA PRO A 535 -11.47 4.08 36.15
C PRO A 535 -10.94 5.50 36.22
N MET A 536 -10.92 6.23 35.10
CA MET A 536 -10.74 7.68 35.16
C MET A 536 -12.05 8.33 35.59
N ALA A 537 -11.97 9.07 36.69
CA ALA A 537 -12.98 10.00 37.15
C ALA A 537 -13.32 11.03 36.04
N PRO A 538 -14.55 11.56 36.00
CA PRO A 538 -15.02 12.36 34.89
C PRO A 538 -14.36 13.73 34.92
N MET A 539 -13.56 14.02 33.89
CA MET A 539 -13.34 15.39 33.45
C MET A 539 -14.25 15.60 32.24
N ASP A 540 -15.10 16.62 32.31
CA ASP A 540 -15.98 17.08 31.24
C ASP A 540 -15.15 17.40 29.99
N HIS A 541 -15.12 16.44 29.07
CA HIS A 541 -14.82 16.70 27.67
C HIS A 541 -16.03 16.24 26.88
N GLN A 542 -16.77 17.21 26.37
CA GLN A 542 -17.84 16.99 25.40
C GLN A 542 -17.34 16.06 24.29
N ALA A 543 -18.18 15.07 24.00
CA ALA A 543 -17.98 13.96 23.09
C ALA A 543 -17.12 14.27 21.85
N MET A 544 -15.89 13.76 21.84
CA MET A 544 -15.16 13.46 20.59
C MET A 544 -15.72 12.14 20.04
N GLY A 545 -16.96 12.21 19.54
CA GLY A 545 -17.62 11.09 18.88
C GLY A 545 -17.13 10.96 17.44
N THR A 546 -16.94 9.73 16.99
CA THR A 546 -16.82 9.30 15.59
C THR A 546 -18.15 9.44 14.82
N GLY A 547 -18.93 10.48 15.15
CA GLY A 547 -20.22 10.81 14.54
C GLY A 547 -20.06 11.70 13.30
N GLN A 548 -21.02 11.60 12.39
CA GLN A 548 -21.17 12.52 11.27
C GLN A 548 -21.26 13.97 11.79
N LEU A 549 -20.43 14.86 11.25
CA LEU A 549 -20.44 16.28 11.60
C LEU A 549 -21.82 16.89 11.34
N ASP A 550 -22.38 17.58 12.34
CA ASP A 550 -23.63 18.33 12.18
C ASP A 550 -23.31 19.74 11.70
N MET A 551 -23.31 19.91 10.37
CA MET A 551 -23.04 21.21 9.74
C MET A 551 -24.15 22.25 10.00
N ALA A 552 -25.32 21.83 10.50
CA ALA A 552 -26.42 22.72 10.84
C ALA A 552 -26.38 23.20 12.30
N ALA A 553 -25.45 22.66 13.12
CA ALA A 553 -25.27 23.12 14.49
C ALA A 553 -24.81 24.59 14.54
N HIS A 554 -24.93 25.22 15.71
CA HIS A 554 -24.42 26.58 15.90
C HIS A 554 -22.94 26.55 16.29
N PRO A 555 -22.11 27.47 15.75
CA PRO A 555 -20.76 27.67 16.26
C PRO A 555 -20.76 28.04 17.74
N SER A 556 -19.66 27.73 18.42
CA SER A 556 -19.49 27.96 19.84
C SER A 556 -19.57 29.46 20.17
N PRO A 557 -20.05 29.83 21.37
CA PRO A 557 -20.08 31.23 21.79
C PRO A 557 -18.70 31.89 21.65
N GLY A 558 -18.64 33.03 20.95
CA GLY A 558 -17.40 33.77 20.73
C GLY A 558 -16.56 33.29 19.55
N TRP A 559 -17.01 32.27 18.80
CA TRP A 559 -16.42 31.90 17.51
C TRP A 559 -16.38 33.10 16.56
N LYS A 560 -15.31 33.19 15.77
CA LYS A 560 -15.13 34.19 14.72
C LYS A 560 -14.67 33.52 13.44
N PRO A 561 -15.22 33.89 12.29
CA PRO A 561 -14.76 33.38 11.00
C PRO A 561 -13.36 33.91 10.68
N TYR A 562 -12.67 33.21 9.77
CA TYR A 562 -11.56 33.80 9.05
C TYR A 562 -12.04 34.97 8.18
N ASP A 563 -11.35 36.11 8.24
CA ASP A 563 -11.69 37.28 7.42
C ASP A 563 -11.26 37.04 5.97
N ALA A 564 -12.24 36.72 5.11
CA ALA A 564 -11.99 36.49 3.69
C ALA A 564 -11.76 37.79 2.90
N ALA A 565 -12.03 38.97 3.46
CA ALA A 565 -11.91 40.22 2.71
C ALA A 565 -10.45 40.51 2.36
N LEU A 566 -10.14 40.53 1.06
CA LEU A 566 -8.77 40.73 0.61
C LEU A 566 -8.48 42.23 0.46
N LYS A 567 -7.54 42.74 1.26
CA LYS A 567 -7.10 44.14 1.17
C LYS A 567 -6.28 44.37 -0.11
N PRO A 568 -6.30 45.58 -0.69
CA PRO A 568 -5.46 45.92 -1.84
C PRO A 568 -3.98 45.61 -1.62
N ALA A 569 -3.24 45.30 -2.68
CA ALA A 569 -1.80 45.07 -2.60
C ALA A 569 -1.09 46.28 -1.97
N PRO A 570 -0.20 46.07 -0.97
CA PRO A 570 0.54 47.17 -0.36
C PRO A 570 1.39 47.91 -1.39
N GLY A 571 1.59 49.22 -1.20
CA GLY A 571 2.45 50.03 -2.09
C GLY A 571 3.95 49.75 -1.95
N ALA A 572 4.36 49.01 -0.91
CA ALA A 572 5.77 48.68 -0.65
C ALA A 572 6.30 47.65 -1.68
N LYS A 573 7.58 47.78 -2.04
CA LYS A 573 8.28 46.83 -2.91
C LYS A 573 8.95 45.68 -2.18
N GLU A 574 9.05 45.77 -0.86
CA GLU A 574 9.53 44.71 0.00
C GLU A 574 8.51 44.47 1.12
N HIS A 575 8.09 43.22 1.25
CA HIS A 575 7.08 42.76 2.22
C HIS A 575 7.77 41.90 3.27
N ARG A 576 7.76 42.35 4.52
CA ARG A 576 8.38 41.63 5.65
C ARG A 576 7.30 41.08 6.57
N LEU A 577 7.40 39.80 6.93
CA LEU A 577 6.49 39.17 7.87
C LEU A 577 7.23 38.15 8.73
N GLU A 578 6.91 38.11 10.01
CA GLU A 578 7.29 37.03 10.92
C GLU A 578 6.08 36.10 11.08
N LEU A 579 6.25 34.82 10.75
CA LEU A 579 5.24 33.78 10.85
C LEU A 579 5.64 32.78 11.93
N HIS A 580 4.77 32.58 12.90
CA HIS A 580 4.98 31.62 13.98
C HIS A 580 4.28 30.32 13.66
N ALA A 581 5.01 29.20 13.59
CA ALA A 581 4.41 27.88 13.61
C ALA A 581 3.91 27.59 15.04
N THR A 582 2.61 27.37 15.20
CA THR A 582 1.98 27.16 16.53
C THR A 582 0.90 26.08 16.48
N ASP A 583 0.79 25.31 17.55
CA ASP A 583 -0.37 24.43 17.80
C ASP A 583 -1.50 25.26 18.42
N ARG A 584 -2.67 25.28 17.78
CA ARG A 584 -3.83 26.06 18.25
C ARG A 584 -5.08 25.21 18.23
N GLU A 585 -5.81 25.23 19.33
CA GLU A 585 -7.16 24.67 19.37
C GLU A 585 -8.12 25.63 18.66
N LEU A 586 -8.60 25.22 17.50
CA LEU A 586 -9.53 25.98 16.66
C LEU A 586 -10.85 25.24 16.54
N GLU A 587 -11.91 25.98 16.28
CA GLU A 587 -13.19 25.41 15.92
C GLU A 587 -13.23 25.18 14.41
N VAL A 588 -13.26 23.90 14.03
CA VAL A 588 -13.04 23.40 12.66
C VAL A 588 -14.36 23.02 11.96
N ALA A 589 -15.44 22.88 12.73
CA ALA A 589 -16.82 22.76 12.29
C ALA A 589 -17.71 23.26 13.44
N PRO A 590 -19.01 23.55 13.23
CA PRO A 590 -19.89 24.07 14.27
C PRO A 590 -19.89 23.19 15.53
N GLY A 591 -19.46 23.75 16.67
CA GLY A 591 -19.38 23.05 17.94
C GLY A 591 -18.22 22.05 18.08
N VAL A 592 -17.36 21.92 17.07
CA VAL A 592 -16.26 20.94 17.05
C VAL A 592 -14.92 21.64 17.06
N ARG A 593 -14.16 21.42 18.13
CA ARG A 593 -12.84 22.00 18.34
C ARG A 593 -11.75 20.94 18.23
N GLN A 594 -10.63 21.29 17.61
CA GLN A 594 -9.48 20.42 17.44
C GLN A 594 -8.19 21.24 17.45
N THR A 595 -7.11 20.65 17.96
CA THR A 595 -5.76 21.19 17.78
C THR A 595 -5.36 21.15 16.31
N MET A 596 -5.06 22.30 15.74
CA MET A 596 -4.54 22.49 14.39
C MET A 596 -3.08 22.95 14.44
N TRP A 597 -2.30 22.55 13.45
CA TRP A 597 -0.95 23.07 13.23
C TRP A 597 -1.07 24.27 12.28
N THR A 598 -0.58 25.43 12.71
CA THR A 598 -0.86 26.69 12.02
C THR A 598 0.41 27.48 11.76
N PHE A 599 0.40 28.33 10.73
CA PHE A 599 1.30 29.49 10.68
C PHE A 599 0.49 30.74 11.06
N GLY A 600 0.92 31.47 12.09
CA GLY A 600 0.24 32.69 12.53
C GLY A 600 -1.09 32.45 13.26
N GLY A 601 -1.32 31.25 13.77
CA GLY A 601 -2.44 30.95 14.67
C GLY A 601 -3.82 30.81 14.02
N SER A 602 -3.88 30.71 12.69
CA SER A 602 -5.13 30.55 11.91
C SER A 602 -4.97 29.50 10.82
N VAL A 603 -6.10 28.99 10.32
CA VAL A 603 -6.19 28.13 9.14
C VAL A 603 -7.17 28.79 8.17
N PRO A 604 -6.79 29.08 6.92
CA PRO A 604 -5.41 29.13 6.42
C PRO A 604 -4.58 30.13 7.23
N ALA A 605 -3.27 30.05 7.05
CA ALA A 605 -2.33 31.05 7.50
C ALA A 605 -2.57 32.42 6.82
N PRO A 606 -1.97 33.51 7.31
CA PRO A 606 -2.17 34.85 6.76
C PRO A 606 -1.95 34.93 5.24
N VAL A 607 -2.92 35.48 4.51
CA VAL A 607 -2.78 35.68 3.07
C VAL A 607 -1.77 36.79 2.79
N LEU A 608 -0.77 36.48 1.98
CA LEU A 608 0.23 37.43 1.52
C LEU A 608 -0.24 38.04 0.21
N ARG A 609 -0.04 39.35 0.00
CA ARG A 609 -0.39 40.01 -1.26
C ARG A 609 0.71 40.96 -1.72
N GLY A 610 0.97 40.97 -3.03
CA GLY A 610 1.91 41.90 -3.66
C GLY A 610 1.72 41.97 -5.17
N LYS A 611 2.71 42.55 -5.86
CA LYS A 611 2.75 42.68 -7.32
C LYS A 611 3.98 42.00 -7.90
N ILE A 612 3.95 41.75 -9.21
CA ILE A 612 5.14 41.26 -9.93
C ILE A 612 6.34 42.19 -9.65
N GLY A 613 7.47 41.58 -9.28
CA GLY A 613 8.72 42.25 -8.95
C GLY A 613 8.89 42.60 -7.48
N ASP A 614 7.84 42.50 -6.66
CA ASP A 614 7.97 42.73 -5.21
C ASP A 614 8.77 41.60 -4.56
N VAL A 615 9.42 41.90 -3.44
CA VAL A 615 10.25 40.96 -2.68
C VAL A 615 9.61 40.61 -1.35
N PHE A 616 9.44 39.34 -1.07
CA PHE A 616 8.93 38.84 0.21
C PHE A 616 10.10 38.36 1.07
N VAL A 617 10.10 38.76 2.34
CA VAL A 617 11.06 38.34 3.37
C VAL A 617 10.26 37.82 4.55
N ILE A 618 10.11 36.50 4.60
CA ILE A 618 9.29 35.82 5.59
C ILE A 618 10.21 35.12 6.59
N THR A 619 10.13 35.48 7.86
CA THR A 619 10.84 34.78 8.93
C THR A 619 9.87 33.79 9.57
N LEU A 620 10.10 32.50 9.35
CA LEU A 620 9.42 31.44 10.08
C LEU A 620 10.09 31.29 11.45
N VAL A 621 9.30 31.30 12.51
CA VAL A 621 9.70 30.98 13.88
C VAL A 621 8.93 29.74 14.31
N ASN A 622 9.60 28.73 14.85
CA ASN A 622 8.94 27.50 15.28
C ASN A 622 8.71 27.49 16.79
N ASP A 623 7.47 27.76 17.21
CA ASP A 623 7.08 27.75 18.63
C ASP A 623 6.48 26.41 19.07
N THR A 624 6.56 25.38 18.22
CA THR A 624 6.03 24.03 18.52
C THR A 624 7.11 23.09 19.06
N ALA A 625 6.71 21.89 19.48
CA ALA A 625 7.63 20.83 19.89
C ALA A 625 8.14 19.96 18.72
N MET A 626 7.65 20.17 17.50
CA MET A 626 8.01 19.39 16.31
C MET A 626 8.71 20.25 15.26
N GLY A 627 9.39 19.63 14.29
CA GLY A 627 10.02 20.36 13.20
C GLY A 627 8.98 20.95 12.23
N HIS A 628 9.22 22.17 11.76
CA HIS A 628 8.43 22.81 10.71
C HIS A 628 9.32 23.50 9.68
N GLY A 629 8.85 23.62 8.45
CA GLY A 629 9.49 24.36 7.37
C GLY A 629 8.45 25.16 6.62
N ILE A 630 8.82 25.84 5.54
CA ILE A 630 7.87 26.58 4.72
C ILE A 630 8.33 26.59 3.26
N ASP A 631 7.39 26.33 2.35
CA ASP A 631 7.55 26.38 0.91
C ASP A 631 6.53 27.39 0.35
N PHE A 632 7.01 28.28 -0.53
CA PHE A 632 6.22 29.26 -1.24
C PHE A 632 6.24 28.94 -2.73
N HIS A 633 5.10 28.55 -3.31
CA HIS A 633 5.01 28.26 -4.75
C HIS A 633 5.19 29.52 -5.61
N ALA A 634 4.99 30.72 -5.03
CA ALA A 634 5.31 32.00 -5.66
C ALA A 634 6.83 32.27 -5.80
N SER A 635 7.69 31.36 -5.34
CA SER A 635 9.14 31.52 -5.33
C SER A 635 9.85 30.55 -6.29
N THR A 636 11.00 30.99 -6.82
CA THR A 636 11.87 30.18 -7.67
C THR A 636 13.25 30.07 -7.03
N LEU A 637 13.40 29.17 -6.04
CA LEU A 637 14.64 28.98 -5.29
C LEU A 637 14.99 27.49 -5.15
N ALA A 638 16.29 27.19 -4.98
CA ALA A 638 16.72 25.85 -4.58
C ALA A 638 16.25 25.57 -3.14
N PRO A 639 15.69 24.38 -2.85
CA PRO A 639 14.98 24.10 -1.59
C PRO A 639 15.91 23.93 -0.37
N ASP A 640 17.17 23.53 -0.59
CA ASP A 640 18.07 23.01 0.45
C ASP A 640 18.23 23.93 1.67
N VAL A 641 18.17 25.24 1.45
CA VAL A 641 18.35 26.25 2.49
C VAL A 641 17.01 26.91 2.90
N PRO A 642 16.23 27.51 1.98
CA PRO A 642 15.04 28.28 2.37
C PRO A 642 13.85 27.39 2.74
N MET A 643 13.80 26.12 2.32
CA MET A 643 12.70 25.20 2.61
C MET A 643 13.08 24.10 3.63
N ARG A 644 14.23 24.23 4.30
CA ARG A 644 14.66 23.24 5.31
C ARG A 644 13.73 23.24 6.52
N THR A 645 13.67 22.10 7.20
CA THR A 645 12.99 22.01 8.49
C THR A 645 13.82 22.74 9.57
N ILE A 646 13.13 23.50 10.41
CA ILE A 646 13.67 24.12 11.62
C ILE A 646 13.09 23.45 12.86
N GLY A 647 13.93 23.24 13.87
CA GLY A 647 13.54 22.65 15.15
C GLY A 647 12.80 23.64 16.06
N PRO A 648 12.29 23.17 17.22
CA PRO A 648 11.68 24.03 18.24
C PRO A 648 12.58 25.21 18.64
N GLY A 649 12.01 26.42 18.68
CA GLY A 649 12.67 27.68 19.02
C GLY A 649 13.60 28.25 17.94
N GLU A 650 13.80 27.53 16.84
CA GLU A 650 14.63 28.01 15.73
C GLU A 650 13.85 28.99 14.83
N ARG A 651 14.61 29.68 13.97
CA ARG A 651 14.07 30.61 12.97
C ARG A 651 14.71 30.42 11.60
N LEU A 652 13.95 30.68 10.55
CA LEU A 652 14.39 30.62 9.15
C LEU A 652 13.84 31.81 8.39
N THR A 653 14.71 32.60 7.77
CA THR A 653 14.29 33.68 6.87
C THR A 653 14.29 33.21 5.43
N TYR A 654 13.11 33.19 4.83
CA TYR A 654 12.83 32.90 3.43
C TYR A 654 12.72 34.21 2.65
N ARG A 655 13.59 34.47 1.68
CA ARG A 655 13.54 35.67 0.82
C ARG A 655 13.36 35.30 -0.63
N PHE A 656 12.29 35.77 -1.28
CA PHE A 656 12.07 35.56 -2.72
C PHE A 656 11.47 36.78 -3.41
N LYS A 657 11.73 36.92 -4.71
CA LYS A 657 11.08 37.92 -5.57
C LYS A 657 9.90 37.25 -6.29
N ALA A 658 8.73 37.87 -6.28
CA ALA A 658 7.57 37.39 -7.02
C ALA A 658 7.72 37.69 -8.51
N GLU A 659 8.07 36.69 -9.32
CA GLU A 659 8.33 36.89 -10.76
C GLU A 659 7.08 36.76 -11.63
N HIS A 660 6.04 36.12 -11.11
CA HIS A 660 4.83 35.78 -11.84
C HIS A 660 3.57 36.11 -11.04
N ALA A 661 2.53 36.58 -11.74
CA ALA A 661 1.22 36.81 -11.15
C ALA A 661 0.43 35.51 -10.99
N GLY A 662 -0.37 35.43 -9.94
CA GLY A 662 -1.08 34.20 -9.58
C GLY A 662 -1.63 34.25 -8.16
N ALA A 663 -2.52 33.30 -7.87
CA ALA A 663 -2.80 32.91 -6.50
C ALA A 663 -2.06 31.61 -6.23
N TRP A 664 -1.07 31.68 -5.36
CA TRP A 664 -0.11 30.62 -5.13
C TRP A 664 -0.32 30.02 -3.75
N LEU A 665 -0.21 28.72 -3.63
CA LEU A 665 -0.14 28.05 -2.34
C LEU A 665 1.20 28.35 -1.66
N TYR A 666 1.18 28.46 -0.34
CA TYR A 666 2.35 28.20 0.49
C TYR A 666 1.98 27.23 1.59
N HIS A 667 2.89 26.37 1.99
CA HIS A 667 2.63 25.33 2.99
C HIS A 667 3.89 24.90 3.73
N CYS A 668 3.72 24.10 4.78
CA CYS A 668 4.86 23.50 5.46
C CYS A 668 5.62 22.54 4.53
N SER A 669 6.96 22.63 4.54
CA SER A 669 7.85 21.77 3.74
C SER A 669 8.41 20.56 4.52
N THR A 670 8.02 20.40 5.79
CA THR A 670 8.50 19.29 6.63
C THR A 670 7.75 17.99 6.30
N MET A 671 8.51 16.89 6.24
CA MET A 671 7.94 15.56 6.03
C MET A 671 7.30 15.01 7.31
N PRO A 672 6.13 14.33 7.22
CA PRO A 672 5.39 13.96 6.03
C PRO A 672 4.44 15.10 5.69
N MET A 673 4.68 15.75 4.55
CA MET A 673 4.01 16.99 4.17
C MET A 673 2.48 16.88 4.17
N LEU A 674 1.96 15.70 3.79
CA LEU A 674 0.54 15.35 3.89
C LEU A 674 -0.07 15.70 5.25
N GLN A 675 0.61 15.34 6.35
CA GLN A 675 0.11 15.58 7.70
C GLN A 675 0.16 17.07 8.05
N HIS A 676 1.25 17.76 7.66
CA HIS A 676 1.39 19.18 7.97
C HIS A 676 0.34 20.02 7.25
N ILE A 677 0.10 19.75 5.96
CA ILE A 677 -0.95 20.43 5.20
C ILE A 677 -2.33 20.05 5.76
N ALA A 678 -2.63 18.76 5.95
CA ALA A 678 -3.93 18.31 6.47
C ALA A 678 -4.26 18.87 7.86
N ASN A 679 -3.25 19.10 8.71
CA ASN A 679 -3.45 19.70 10.04
C ASN A 679 -3.51 21.23 10.02
N GLY A 680 -3.45 21.89 8.86
CA GLY A 680 -3.72 23.32 8.71
C GLY A 680 -2.55 24.22 8.31
N MET A 681 -1.35 23.67 8.05
CA MET A 681 -0.16 24.48 7.74
C MET A 681 -0.08 24.87 6.26
N TYR A 682 -1.04 25.67 5.82
CA TYR A 682 -1.11 26.21 4.46
C TYR A 682 -1.69 27.62 4.43
N GLY A 683 -1.40 28.39 3.39
CA GLY A 683 -1.99 29.70 3.11
C GLY A 683 -1.81 30.11 1.65
N ALA A 684 -2.19 31.34 1.32
CA ALA A 684 -2.11 31.85 -0.05
C ALA A 684 -1.17 33.05 -0.20
N VAL A 685 -0.48 33.14 -1.34
CA VAL A 685 0.20 34.34 -1.83
C VAL A 685 -0.51 34.81 -3.10
N VAL A 686 -1.09 36.00 -3.05
CA VAL A 686 -1.74 36.64 -4.20
C VAL A 686 -0.79 37.66 -4.82
N ILE A 687 -0.37 37.41 -6.06
CA ILE A 687 0.43 38.34 -6.85
C ILE A 687 -0.45 38.89 -7.97
N ASP A 688 -0.79 40.17 -7.88
CA ASP A 688 -1.68 40.83 -8.84
C ASP A 688 -1.09 40.75 -10.27
N PRO A 689 -1.87 40.35 -11.29
CA PRO A 689 -1.46 40.50 -12.68
C PRO A 689 -1.34 41.99 -13.06
N PRO A 690 -0.55 42.29 -14.12
CA PRO A 690 -0.48 43.64 -14.64
C PRO A 690 -1.88 44.19 -14.97
N ASP A 691 -2.10 45.46 -14.64
CA ASP A 691 -3.34 46.19 -14.93
C ASP A 691 -4.62 45.53 -14.41
N LEU A 692 -4.54 44.81 -13.27
CA LEU A 692 -5.70 44.20 -12.62
C LEU A 692 -6.78 45.28 -12.32
N PRO A 693 -7.98 45.21 -12.93
CA PRO A 693 -9.01 46.21 -12.69
C PRO A 693 -9.48 46.22 -11.23
N SER A 694 -9.93 47.37 -10.74
CA SER A 694 -10.56 47.46 -9.43
C SER A 694 -11.96 46.81 -9.44
N VAL A 695 -12.33 46.23 -8.30
CA VAL A 695 -13.66 45.65 -8.04
C VAL A 695 -14.21 46.24 -6.75
N ASP A 696 -15.53 46.16 -6.56
CA ASP A 696 -16.19 46.71 -5.38
C ASP A 696 -15.96 45.83 -4.14
N ARG A 697 -15.90 44.51 -4.34
CA ARG A 697 -15.62 43.50 -3.30
C ARG A 697 -14.58 42.51 -3.77
N GLU A 698 -13.60 42.21 -2.91
CA GLU A 698 -12.55 41.24 -3.19
C GLU A 698 -12.42 40.28 -2.01
N TYR A 699 -12.48 38.98 -2.30
CA TYR A 699 -12.38 37.91 -1.31
C TYR A 699 -11.29 36.91 -1.66
N VAL A 700 -10.79 36.20 -0.66
CA VAL A 700 -9.90 35.04 -0.82
C VAL A 700 -10.45 33.84 -0.05
N LEU A 701 -10.61 32.72 -0.76
CA LEU A 701 -11.04 31.44 -0.22
C LEU A 701 -9.94 30.40 -0.48
N VAL A 702 -9.46 29.76 0.57
CA VAL A 702 -8.51 28.67 0.50
C VAL A 702 -9.25 27.39 0.88
N GLN A 703 -9.35 26.46 -0.05
CA GLN A 703 -9.96 25.16 0.20
C GLN A 703 -8.97 24.24 0.89
N GLY A 704 -9.44 23.53 1.91
CA GLY A 704 -8.71 22.44 2.55
C GLY A 704 -9.60 21.30 3.00
N GLU A 705 -8.97 20.19 3.36
CA GLU A 705 -9.60 18.99 3.91
C GLU A 705 -9.50 18.97 5.44
N LEU A 706 -10.58 18.54 6.11
CA LEU A 706 -10.62 18.34 7.55
C LEU A 706 -10.53 16.85 7.88
N TYR A 707 -9.54 16.50 8.71
CA TYR A 707 -9.37 15.17 9.27
C TYR A 707 -9.47 15.24 10.80
N LEU A 708 -10.58 14.76 11.34
CA LEU A 708 -10.84 14.73 12.76
C LEU A 708 -9.96 13.69 13.47
N GLY A 709 -9.40 14.11 14.60
CA GLY A 709 -8.53 13.31 15.46
C GLY A 709 -7.38 14.14 16.04
N GLN A 710 -6.66 13.57 17.00
CA GLN A 710 -5.46 14.22 17.52
C GLN A 710 -4.39 14.29 16.41
N PRO A 711 -3.79 15.47 16.12
CA PRO A 711 -2.72 15.60 15.14
C PRO A 711 -1.62 14.56 15.28
N GLY A 712 -1.40 13.78 14.23
CA GLY A 712 -0.37 12.74 14.18
C GLY A 712 -0.77 11.39 14.80
N ALA A 713 -2.00 11.26 15.32
CA ALA A 713 -2.55 9.99 15.76
C ALA A 713 -2.72 9.02 14.57
N ALA A 714 -2.50 7.72 14.81
CA ALA A 714 -2.49 6.72 13.76
C ALA A 714 -3.81 6.66 12.96
N GLU A 715 -4.96 6.82 13.64
CA GLU A 715 -6.27 6.85 12.99
C GLU A 715 -6.43 8.04 12.04
N GLN A 716 -6.12 9.25 12.52
CA GLN A 716 -6.20 10.46 11.71
C GLN A 716 -5.26 10.39 10.49
N VAL A 717 -4.04 9.91 10.69
CA VAL A 717 -3.06 9.71 9.61
C VAL A 717 -3.51 8.64 8.62
N ALA A 718 -4.20 7.59 9.08
CA ALA A 718 -4.78 6.60 8.19
C ALA A 718 -5.86 7.22 7.30
N LYS A 719 -6.76 8.04 7.86
CA LYS A 719 -7.77 8.79 7.08
C LYS A 719 -7.11 9.64 5.99
N MET A 720 -6.04 10.38 6.33
CA MET A 720 -5.28 11.20 5.36
C MET A 720 -4.69 10.35 4.23
N ARG A 721 -4.06 9.21 4.56
CA ARG A 721 -3.44 8.33 3.55
C ARG A 721 -4.45 7.63 2.66
N ASP A 722 -5.61 7.30 3.21
CA ASP A 722 -6.69 6.62 2.49
C ASP A 722 -7.57 7.61 1.71
N GLY A 723 -7.31 8.92 1.79
CA GLY A 723 -8.10 9.96 1.13
C GLY A 723 -9.54 10.00 1.64
N ARG A 724 -9.72 9.91 2.97
CA ARG A 724 -11.01 9.92 3.66
C ARG A 724 -11.17 11.13 4.60
N PRO A 725 -11.28 12.38 4.09
CA PRO A 725 -11.61 13.54 4.91
C PRO A 725 -12.94 13.33 5.65
N ASP A 726 -13.03 13.88 6.85
CA ASP A 726 -14.28 13.97 7.61
C ASP A 726 -15.14 15.15 7.12
N ALA A 727 -14.51 16.17 6.54
CA ALA A 727 -15.16 17.32 5.89
C ALA A 727 -14.21 18.06 4.94
N TRP A 728 -14.76 19.01 4.19
CA TRP A 728 -14.00 20.01 3.42
C TRP A 728 -14.41 21.39 3.89
N MET A 729 -13.53 22.37 3.72
CA MET A 729 -13.72 23.69 4.28
C MET A 729 -13.12 24.77 3.40
N PHE A 730 -13.82 25.91 3.33
CA PHE A 730 -13.21 27.17 2.93
C PHE A 730 -12.76 27.93 4.16
N ASN A 731 -11.49 28.31 4.18
CA ASN A 731 -10.88 29.08 5.24
C ASN A 731 -10.98 28.47 6.66
N GLY A 732 -10.74 27.17 6.78
CA GLY A 732 -10.44 26.51 8.07
C GLY A 732 -11.61 26.10 8.96
N THR A 733 -12.85 26.44 8.60
CA THR A 733 -14.05 25.97 9.31
C THR A 733 -15.08 25.44 8.30
N ALA A 734 -15.40 24.14 8.38
CA ALA A 734 -16.47 23.53 7.60
C ALA A 734 -17.80 24.23 7.89
N ALA A 735 -18.53 24.61 6.83
CA ALA A 735 -19.76 25.41 6.88
C ALA A 735 -19.62 26.78 7.61
N GLY A 736 -18.40 27.28 7.84
CA GLY A 736 -18.19 28.51 8.61
C GLY A 736 -18.89 29.73 7.99
N TYR A 737 -18.86 29.84 6.67
CA TYR A 737 -19.46 30.96 5.94
C TYR A 737 -20.98 30.88 5.77
N ASP A 738 -21.63 29.80 6.23
CA ASP A 738 -23.09 29.79 6.42
C ASP A 738 -23.49 30.63 7.63
N HIS A 739 -22.66 30.61 8.68
CA HIS A 739 -22.89 31.34 9.92
C HIS A 739 -22.31 32.75 9.89
N ALA A 740 -21.32 33.00 9.03
CA ALA A 740 -20.76 34.32 8.80
C ALA A 740 -20.67 34.65 7.30
N PRO A 741 -21.81 34.94 6.64
CA PRO A 741 -21.83 35.20 5.20
C PRO A 741 -20.89 36.31 4.74
N LEU A 742 -20.31 36.14 3.54
CA LEU A 742 -19.66 37.23 2.80
C LEU A 742 -20.71 38.28 2.42
N THR A 743 -20.30 39.52 2.13
CA THR A 743 -21.24 40.64 1.93
C THR A 743 -20.99 41.45 0.67
N ALA A 744 -22.02 41.67 -0.12
CA ALA A 744 -21.98 42.57 -1.27
C ALA A 744 -23.26 43.41 -1.35
N ARG A 745 -23.28 44.40 -2.24
CA ARG A 745 -24.49 45.13 -2.63
C ARG A 745 -24.91 44.75 -4.03
N SER A 746 -26.18 44.97 -4.34
CA SER A 746 -26.71 44.80 -5.69
C SER A 746 -25.93 45.68 -6.66
N GLY A 747 -25.40 45.07 -7.72
CA GLY A 747 -24.55 45.74 -8.70
C GLY A 747 -23.06 45.78 -8.37
N ASP A 748 -22.64 45.37 -7.16
CA ASP A 748 -21.21 45.23 -6.84
C ASP A 748 -20.57 44.21 -7.80
N ARG A 749 -19.42 44.58 -8.35
CA ARG A 749 -18.49 43.61 -8.95
C ARG A 749 -17.71 42.92 -7.84
N VAL A 750 -17.86 41.61 -7.78
CA VAL A 750 -17.21 40.76 -6.78
C VAL A 750 -16.12 39.95 -7.45
N ARG A 751 -14.89 40.02 -6.92
CA ARG A 751 -13.80 39.09 -7.24
C ARG A 751 -13.59 38.11 -6.10
N VAL A 752 -13.51 36.82 -6.42
CA VAL A 752 -13.16 35.78 -5.46
C VAL A 752 -11.90 35.08 -5.93
N TRP A 753 -10.81 35.27 -5.20
CA TRP A 753 -9.59 34.48 -5.34
C TRP A 753 -9.80 33.12 -4.67
N VAL A 754 -9.43 32.05 -5.36
CA VAL A 754 -9.55 30.69 -4.85
C VAL A 754 -8.19 30.00 -4.96
N VAL A 755 -7.75 29.37 -3.88
CA VAL A 755 -6.57 28.49 -3.86
C VAL A 755 -6.99 27.14 -3.31
N ASP A 756 -6.62 26.07 -3.99
CA ASP A 756 -6.82 24.72 -3.50
C ASP A 756 -5.57 24.25 -2.75
N ALA A 757 -5.63 24.20 -1.42
CA ALA A 757 -4.52 23.69 -0.62
C ALA A 757 -4.50 22.14 -0.55
N GLY A 758 -5.62 21.47 -0.85
CA GLY A 758 -5.76 20.02 -0.72
C GLY A 758 -5.74 19.52 0.74
N PRO A 759 -4.94 18.49 1.07
CA PRO A 759 -3.75 18.04 0.34
C PRO A 759 -3.98 17.09 -0.84
N SER A 760 -5.20 16.59 -1.07
CA SER A 760 -5.44 15.50 -2.03
C SER A 760 -6.64 15.67 -2.96
N SER A 761 -7.57 16.55 -2.62
CA SER A 761 -8.85 16.76 -3.31
C SER A 761 -8.81 18.03 -4.15
N SER A 762 -9.34 17.96 -5.38
CA SER A 762 -9.58 19.14 -6.22
C SER A 762 -10.78 19.96 -5.72
N THR A 763 -10.87 21.23 -6.11
CA THR A 763 -12.08 22.06 -5.98
C THR A 763 -12.74 22.37 -7.32
N ALA A 764 -14.07 22.40 -7.34
CA ALA A 764 -14.88 22.93 -8.42
C ALA A 764 -15.70 24.12 -7.92
N PHE A 765 -15.04 25.26 -7.66
CA PHE A 765 -15.68 26.42 -7.04
C PHE A 765 -16.79 27.01 -7.93
N HIS A 766 -17.97 27.19 -7.33
CA HIS A 766 -19.18 27.68 -7.97
C HIS A 766 -19.93 28.66 -7.06
N ILE A 767 -20.56 29.69 -7.64
CA ILE A 767 -21.52 30.56 -6.95
C ILE A 767 -22.90 30.35 -7.57
N VAL A 768 -23.81 29.76 -6.81
CA VAL A 768 -25.18 29.46 -7.22
C VAL A 768 -25.92 30.76 -7.51
N GLY A 769 -26.51 30.82 -8.71
CA GLY A 769 -27.25 32.01 -9.17
C GLY A 769 -26.36 33.10 -9.80
N ALA A 770 -25.05 32.86 -9.96
CA ALA A 770 -24.14 33.74 -10.67
C ALA A 770 -23.39 32.99 -11.78
N GLN A 771 -23.00 33.73 -12.82
CA GLN A 771 -22.05 33.27 -13.85
C GLN A 771 -20.83 34.19 -13.81
N PHE A 772 -19.66 33.62 -14.05
CA PHE A 772 -18.41 34.35 -14.08
C PHE A 772 -18.19 34.92 -15.48
N ASP A 773 -18.00 36.24 -15.55
CA ASP A 773 -17.64 36.94 -16.80
C ASP A 773 -16.12 37.14 -16.93
N THR A 774 -15.37 36.79 -15.89
CA THR A 774 -13.91 36.82 -15.86
C THR A 774 -13.42 35.62 -15.08
N VAL A 775 -12.46 34.89 -15.64
CA VAL A 775 -11.80 33.73 -15.00
C VAL A 775 -10.31 33.81 -15.27
N TYR A 776 -9.53 33.78 -14.20
CA TYR A 776 -8.08 33.70 -14.22
C TYR A 776 -7.64 32.46 -13.47
N LYS A 777 -6.80 31.62 -14.09
CA LYS A 777 -6.33 30.36 -13.52
C LYS A 777 -4.86 30.18 -13.87
N GLU A 778 -4.03 29.84 -12.88
CA GLU A 778 -2.63 29.44 -13.08
C GLU A 778 -1.81 30.40 -13.96
N GLY A 779 -1.97 31.71 -13.75
CA GLY A 779 -1.21 32.71 -14.50
C GLY A 779 -1.87 33.22 -15.78
N ALA A 780 -3.04 32.69 -16.18
CA ALA A 780 -3.68 33.01 -17.45
C ALA A 780 -5.17 33.34 -17.32
N TYR A 781 -5.64 34.31 -18.10
CA TYR A 781 -7.07 34.57 -18.27
C TYR A 781 -7.67 33.53 -19.20
N LEU A 782 -8.67 32.80 -18.72
CA LEU A 782 -9.52 31.92 -19.52
C LEU A 782 -10.74 32.68 -20.07
N LEU A 783 -11.17 33.70 -19.35
CA LEU A 783 -12.26 34.60 -19.73
C LEU A 783 -11.95 36.00 -19.20
N ARG A 784 -12.25 37.04 -19.97
CA ARG A 784 -12.12 38.44 -19.58
C ARG A 784 -13.46 39.18 -19.72
N LYS A 785 -13.66 40.18 -18.86
CA LYS A 785 -14.77 41.12 -18.97
C LYS A 785 -14.89 41.68 -20.39
N GLY A 786 -16.06 41.48 -21.00
CA GLY A 786 -16.38 41.91 -22.36
C GLY A 786 -16.36 40.77 -23.39
N ASP A 787 -15.81 39.61 -23.04
CA ASP A 787 -15.96 38.41 -23.85
C ASP A 787 -17.45 38.00 -23.92
N PRO A 788 -17.90 37.40 -25.05
CA PRO A 788 -19.31 37.01 -25.21
C PRO A 788 -19.68 35.73 -24.44
N GLY A 789 -18.70 35.03 -23.86
CA GLY A 789 -18.89 33.79 -23.10
C GLY A 789 -19.00 34.02 -21.60
N GLY A 790 -19.37 32.97 -20.87
CA GLY A 790 -19.41 32.93 -19.41
C GLY A 790 -18.90 31.60 -18.88
N ALA A 791 -18.44 31.58 -17.64
CA ALA A 791 -18.03 30.37 -16.94
C ALA A 791 -18.91 30.14 -15.70
N GLN A 792 -19.10 28.87 -15.35
CA GLN A 792 -19.91 28.46 -14.19
C GLN A 792 -19.06 27.95 -13.02
N ILE A 793 -17.85 27.45 -13.31
CA ILE A 793 -16.98 26.78 -12.36
C ILE A 793 -15.55 27.28 -12.56
N LEU A 794 -14.83 27.47 -11.46
CA LEU A 794 -13.37 27.52 -11.44
C LEU A 794 -12.87 26.18 -10.89
N ASP A 795 -12.39 25.30 -11.78
CA ASP A 795 -11.80 24.02 -11.40
C ASP A 795 -10.33 24.22 -11.01
N LEU A 796 -9.90 23.71 -9.86
CA LEU A 796 -8.51 23.76 -9.41
C LEU A 796 -8.12 22.38 -8.87
N ALA A 797 -6.94 21.90 -9.25
CA ALA A 797 -6.30 20.76 -8.59
C ALA A 797 -5.55 21.21 -7.33
N PRO A 798 -5.17 20.29 -6.42
CA PRO A 798 -4.34 20.64 -5.27
C PRO A 798 -3.07 21.40 -5.67
N GLY A 799 -2.84 22.55 -5.02
CA GLY A 799 -1.75 23.48 -5.31
C GLY A 799 -2.08 24.56 -6.33
N GLN A 800 -3.21 24.48 -7.04
CA GLN A 800 -3.58 25.48 -8.04
C GLN A 800 -4.37 26.65 -7.45
N GLY A 801 -4.30 27.79 -8.14
CA GLY A 801 -5.08 28.96 -7.76
C GLY A 801 -5.50 29.85 -8.92
N GLY A 802 -6.46 30.72 -8.63
CA GLY A 802 -7.05 31.62 -9.60
C GLY A 802 -7.99 32.64 -8.98
N PHE A 803 -8.73 33.36 -9.82
CA PHE A 803 -9.89 34.14 -9.40
C PHE A 803 -11.02 34.12 -10.43
N VAL A 804 -12.21 34.39 -9.94
CA VAL A 804 -13.40 34.64 -10.75
C VAL A 804 -13.97 36.01 -10.45
N GLU A 805 -14.62 36.63 -11.43
CA GLU A 805 -15.43 37.84 -11.21
C GLU A 805 -16.85 37.68 -11.74
N THR A 806 -17.77 38.32 -11.04
CA THR A 806 -19.18 38.42 -11.43
C THR A 806 -19.79 39.71 -10.91
N VAL A 807 -20.95 40.09 -11.45
CA VAL A 807 -21.78 41.18 -10.93
C VAL A 807 -23.03 40.56 -10.35
N VAL A 808 -23.33 40.84 -9.09
CA VAL A 808 -24.50 40.25 -8.45
C VAL A 808 -25.73 41.13 -8.74
N PRO A 809 -26.76 40.62 -9.44
CA PRO A 809 -27.77 41.46 -10.07
C PRO A 809 -28.87 41.99 -9.13
N GLY A 810 -29.01 41.40 -7.94
CA GLY A 810 -30.07 41.77 -7.01
C GLY A 810 -29.78 41.32 -5.57
N PRO A 811 -30.52 41.85 -4.58
CA PRO A 811 -30.41 41.41 -3.20
C PRO A 811 -30.83 39.95 -3.03
N GLY A 812 -30.16 39.22 -2.14
CA GLY A 812 -30.40 37.80 -1.92
C GLY A 812 -29.29 37.10 -1.14
N HIS A 813 -29.40 35.78 -1.04
CA HIS A 813 -28.35 34.92 -0.50
C HIS A 813 -27.90 34.00 -1.63
N TYR A 814 -26.64 34.13 -2.04
CA TYR A 814 -26.04 33.39 -3.15
C TYR A 814 -25.07 32.36 -2.55
N PRO A 815 -25.44 31.07 -2.48
CA PRO A 815 -24.53 30.05 -1.99
C PRO A 815 -23.29 29.95 -2.87
N PHE A 816 -22.11 29.85 -2.28
CA PHE A 816 -20.91 29.40 -2.96
C PHE A 816 -20.51 28.03 -2.42
N VAL A 817 -20.05 27.15 -3.30
CA VAL A 817 -19.81 25.73 -3.01
C VAL A 817 -18.61 25.21 -3.78
N ASP A 818 -18.00 24.13 -3.28
CA ASP A 818 -17.33 23.16 -4.14
C ASP A 818 -18.40 22.27 -4.80
N HIS A 819 -18.42 22.25 -6.14
CA HIS A 819 -19.40 21.49 -6.93
C HIS A 819 -19.08 19.99 -7.04
N ASP A 820 -17.95 19.52 -6.49
CA ASP A 820 -17.93 18.14 -6.02
C ASP A 820 -18.85 18.04 -4.80
N MET A 821 -20.07 17.56 -5.03
CA MET A 821 -21.11 17.59 -4.00
C MET A 821 -20.74 16.81 -2.75
N ARG A 822 -19.74 15.90 -2.79
CA ARG A 822 -19.21 15.28 -1.57
C ARG A 822 -18.53 16.31 -0.68
N HIS A 823 -17.77 17.23 -1.27
CA HIS A 823 -17.10 18.31 -0.56
C HIS A 823 -18.11 19.39 -0.15
N GLY A 824 -18.98 19.78 -1.10
CA GLY A 824 -20.03 20.77 -0.88
C GLY A 824 -21.00 20.38 0.24
N GLU A 825 -21.56 19.17 0.24
CA GLU A 825 -22.48 18.72 1.30
C GLU A 825 -21.76 18.43 2.64
N SER A 826 -20.42 18.30 2.61
CA SER A 826 -19.60 18.04 3.79
C SER A 826 -18.79 19.28 4.23
N GLY A 827 -19.28 20.49 3.95
CA GLY A 827 -18.81 21.71 4.59
C GLY A 827 -18.07 22.72 3.70
N ALA A 828 -17.69 22.39 2.47
CA ALA A 828 -17.08 23.36 1.53
C ALA A 828 -18.16 24.23 0.87
N HIS A 829 -18.85 25.03 1.68
CA HIS A 829 -19.88 25.97 1.24
C HIS A 829 -19.98 27.18 2.16
N GLY A 830 -20.67 28.20 1.66
CA GLY A 830 -20.97 29.43 2.38
C GLY A 830 -21.97 30.28 1.64
N ILE A 831 -22.33 31.42 2.23
CA ILE A 831 -23.28 32.36 1.62
C ILE A 831 -22.60 33.68 1.28
N LEU A 832 -22.83 34.18 0.06
CA LEU A 832 -22.65 35.58 -0.31
C LEU A 832 -23.99 36.30 -0.12
N LYS A 833 -24.10 37.07 0.96
CA LYS A 833 -25.27 37.89 1.28
C LYS A 833 -25.21 39.22 0.54
N VAL A 834 -26.18 39.46 -0.32
CA VAL A 834 -26.28 40.68 -1.12
C VAL A 834 -27.43 41.54 -0.61
N THR A 835 -27.11 42.78 -0.23
CA THR A 835 -28.09 43.80 0.17
C THR A 835 -28.44 44.71 -1.00
N GLU A 836 -29.44 45.57 -0.80
CA GLU A 836 -29.70 46.68 -1.72
C GLU A 836 -28.48 47.58 -1.94
#